data_AF-A0A845LFH6-F1
#
_entry.id   AF-A0A845LFH6-F1
#
_cell.length_a   1.000
_cell.length_b   1.000
_cell.length_c   1.000
_cell.angle_alpha   90.00
_cell.angle_beta   90.00
_cell.angle_gamma   90.00
#
_symmetry.space_group_name_H-M   'P 1'
#
loop_
_entity.id
_entity.type
_entity.pdbx_description
1 polymer ?
#
loop_
_entity_poly.entity_id
_entity_poly.type
_entity_poly.pdbx_seq_one_letter_code
_entity_poly.pdbx_strand_id
1 'polypeptide(L)'
;MITNDYNIIMDLEKPVLLQRKTFVQNDTKSCKIVIEFKRNAQVVDLTGLTVNFAFQRADGISINAIGTITDAQSGVCEYVLASNILAVEGQVLMQVSLFGPENERLTSVIQVPFTVIADITDGANPIAEADDYPVLTQLITDCTAILNAEATRVIAEQDRVEAEVLRLSAENARVASEATRVIAEQDRVEAEVLRLSAENARVASEASRGSAETTRQTNESARISAEASRVTSESARVSEFDTIKTEYANLSSQIIKKYGVRRTLGATTPNLERLYSAVGKVANFPVGDVSVQNDFDSIYPWSHMRDCIRDSTGRFHYKGDPAYGAAIGDHLVEIPKFYASISQTETYRDFVLSEYPAAGLRLPYAFYREDGTICDKIYVAKYKTCSDGGVDVSRPDLVPENYRDLASFRIGARAKGAGWQLIDIAYVSEVLHVLYLIEYASLYSQDKLGLGVTAMRYASGDTAQIAETGVNRIVVLNAVADNFAVGQQISIGTSLGSSNVANKRNITAINAVDASTKEIVFDGATVNIAVGNIVWSSAQKTGSTKNLTLPSGRLAGTNGKVSMKYRDIEDPFGNVLEWVDGLLINNNIAHICRKPSLYASTLTTDYKAVSYTNKNTDGYPLEMGYDNNYPEALFPITTGAGSTTGYTDYYYQNTGLRGAFFGGYTSNGSAAGLFYWGLGNTPSAANWSIGSRLLFKPPVG
;
A
#
# COMPACT_ATOMS: atom_id res chain seq x y z
N MET A 1 54.30 -140.54 -43.68
CA MET A 1 55.40 -140.09 -44.55
C MET A 1 56.54 -141.05 -44.30
N ILE A 2 57.02 -141.77 -45.32
CA ILE A 2 58.12 -142.75 -45.20
C ILE A 2 59.42 -141.93 -45.18
N THR A 3 60.21 -142.05 -44.12
CA THR A 3 61.48 -141.33 -43.97
C THR A 3 62.62 -142.20 -44.50
N ASN A 4 63.40 -141.70 -45.45
CA ASN A 4 64.60 -142.33 -46.00
C ASN A 4 65.85 -141.87 -45.22
N ASP A 5 66.53 -142.81 -44.58
CA ASP A 5 67.72 -142.57 -43.76
C ASP A 5 69.02 -142.82 -44.57
N TYR A 6 69.90 -141.83 -44.58
CA TYR A 6 71.16 -141.82 -45.32
C TYR A 6 72.35 -141.97 -44.37
N ASN A 7 72.78 -143.21 -44.16
CA ASN A 7 73.86 -143.55 -43.22
C ASN A 7 75.25 -143.29 -43.83
N ILE A 8 76.09 -142.56 -43.10
CA ILE A 8 77.48 -142.21 -43.44
C ILE A 8 78.38 -142.62 -42.27
N ILE A 9 79.47 -143.34 -42.55
CA ILE A 9 80.52 -143.62 -41.55
C ILE A 9 81.67 -142.65 -41.81
N MET A 10 81.97 -141.79 -40.84
CA MET A 10 83.02 -140.79 -40.94
C MET A 10 84.19 -141.18 -40.03
N ASP A 11 85.30 -141.66 -40.63
CA ASP A 11 86.56 -141.90 -39.91
C ASP A 11 87.41 -140.63 -39.92
N LEU A 12 87.70 -140.08 -38.74
CA LEU A 12 88.37 -138.79 -38.57
C LEU A 12 89.85 -138.79 -39.01
N GLU A 13 90.45 -139.96 -39.24
CA GLU A 13 91.87 -140.10 -39.62
C GLU A 13 92.09 -140.75 -40.99
N LYS A 14 91.03 -141.15 -41.70
CA LYS A 14 91.11 -141.78 -43.04
C LYS A 14 90.24 -141.04 -44.06
N PRO A 15 90.66 -140.95 -45.33
CA PRO A 15 89.79 -140.39 -46.37
C PRO A 15 88.48 -141.18 -46.46
N VAL A 16 87.36 -140.48 -46.35
CA VAL A 16 86.03 -141.09 -46.38
C VAL A 16 85.64 -141.41 -47.83
N LEU A 17 85.52 -142.70 -48.16
CA LEU A 17 84.97 -143.18 -49.44
C LEU A 17 83.45 -143.05 -49.43
N LEU A 18 82.91 -142.06 -50.15
CA LEU A 18 81.48 -141.82 -50.22
C LEU A 18 80.90 -142.13 -51.60
N GLN A 19 79.82 -142.91 -51.60
CA GLN A 19 78.98 -143.07 -52.78
C GLN A 19 78.21 -141.77 -53.05
N ARG A 20 78.20 -141.32 -54.30
CA ARG A 20 77.52 -140.09 -54.73
C ARG A 20 76.02 -140.19 -54.41
N LYS A 21 75.52 -139.25 -53.60
CA LYS A 21 74.10 -139.18 -53.20
C LYS A 21 73.40 -138.02 -53.89
N THR A 22 72.13 -138.23 -54.22
CA THR A 22 71.32 -137.30 -54.99
C THR A 22 69.98 -137.07 -54.27
N PHE A 23 69.56 -135.82 -54.15
CA PHE A 23 68.33 -135.41 -53.45
C PHE A 23 67.45 -134.58 -54.39
N VAL A 24 66.13 -134.62 -54.23
CA VAL A 24 65.18 -133.91 -55.11
C VAL A 24 64.90 -132.50 -54.56
N GLN A 25 64.79 -131.52 -55.47
CA GLN A 25 64.51 -130.13 -55.12
C GLN A 25 63.21 -130.00 -54.30
N ASN A 26 63.22 -129.20 -53.23
CA ASN A 26 62.07 -128.92 -52.34
C ASN A 26 61.48 -130.12 -51.56
N ASP A 27 62.04 -131.32 -51.65
CA ASP A 27 61.59 -132.48 -50.88
C ASP A 27 61.95 -132.31 -49.40
N THR A 28 60.96 -131.97 -48.56
CA THR A 28 61.16 -131.70 -47.13
C THR A 28 60.50 -132.73 -46.24
N LYS A 29 61.19 -133.06 -45.14
CA LYS A 29 60.74 -134.00 -44.09
C LYS A 29 60.72 -135.49 -44.49
N SER A 30 61.15 -135.85 -45.70
CA SER A 30 61.28 -137.25 -46.14
C SER A 30 62.72 -137.81 -46.04
N CYS A 31 63.74 -136.96 -45.95
CA CYS A 31 65.15 -137.37 -46.04
C CYS A 31 65.98 -136.93 -44.82
N LYS A 32 66.66 -137.88 -44.16
CA LYS A 32 67.50 -137.65 -42.97
C LYS A 32 68.91 -138.21 -43.17
N ILE A 33 69.94 -137.43 -42.86
CA ILE A 33 71.34 -137.85 -42.82
C ILE A 33 71.65 -138.43 -41.43
N VAL A 34 72.31 -139.58 -41.38
CA VAL A 34 72.75 -140.26 -40.15
C VAL A 34 74.25 -140.48 -40.25
N ILE A 35 75.03 -140.03 -39.26
CA ILE A 35 76.50 -140.12 -39.25
C ILE A 35 76.96 -140.91 -38.03
N GLU A 36 77.74 -141.96 -38.27
CA GLU A 36 78.50 -142.71 -37.25
C GLU A 36 79.96 -142.23 -37.28
N PHE A 37 80.44 -141.69 -36.16
CA PHE A 37 81.81 -141.18 -36.05
C PHE A 37 82.78 -142.25 -35.56
N LYS A 38 83.87 -142.43 -36.32
CA LYS A 38 84.96 -143.36 -36.00
C LYS A 38 86.32 -142.66 -36.02
N ARG A 39 87.30 -143.21 -35.33
CA ARG A 39 88.71 -142.81 -35.40
C ARG A 39 89.57 -144.08 -35.48
N ASN A 40 90.29 -144.26 -36.58
CA ASN A 40 91.01 -145.50 -36.89
C ASN A 40 90.13 -146.76 -36.71
N ALA A 41 88.92 -146.71 -37.28
CA ALA A 41 87.89 -147.75 -37.23
C ALA A 41 87.28 -148.07 -35.85
N GLN A 42 87.59 -147.31 -34.79
CA GLN A 42 86.94 -147.42 -33.48
C GLN A 42 85.91 -146.31 -33.30
N VAL A 43 84.79 -146.60 -32.62
CA VAL A 43 83.70 -145.64 -32.37
C VAL A 43 84.17 -144.49 -31.48
N VAL A 44 83.72 -143.26 -31.79
CA VAL A 44 83.99 -142.05 -31.00
C VAL A 44 82.76 -141.72 -30.15
N ASP A 45 82.91 -141.73 -28.82
CA ASP A 45 81.86 -141.30 -27.89
C ASP A 45 81.61 -139.79 -28.00
N LEU A 46 80.35 -139.42 -28.18
CA LEU A 46 79.92 -138.03 -28.40
C LEU A 46 79.40 -137.35 -27.12
N THR A 47 79.54 -137.98 -25.96
CA THR A 47 79.04 -137.43 -24.69
C THR A 47 79.68 -136.08 -24.39
N GLY A 48 78.85 -135.02 -24.33
CA GLY A 48 79.29 -133.65 -24.09
C GLY A 48 79.84 -132.91 -25.31
N LEU A 49 79.74 -133.49 -26.51
CA LEU A 49 80.18 -132.88 -27.77
C LEU A 49 79.00 -132.30 -28.56
N THR A 50 79.29 -131.36 -29.46
CA THR A 50 78.31 -130.81 -30.41
C THR A 50 78.70 -131.15 -31.86
N VAL A 51 77.73 -131.58 -32.67
CA VAL A 51 77.93 -131.87 -34.09
C VAL A 51 77.30 -130.77 -34.94
N ASN A 52 78.14 -129.99 -35.63
CA ASN A 52 77.70 -128.90 -36.51
C ASN A 52 77.78 -129.32 -37.99
N PHE A 53 76.74 -128.98 -38.73
CA PHE A 53 76.62 -129.14 -40.17
C PHE A 53 76.64 -127.76 -40.84
N ALA A 54 77.44 -127.61 -41.90
CA ALA A 54 77.46 -126.43 -42.75
C ALA A 54 77.25 -126.87 -44.20
N PHE A 55 76.34 -126.21 -44.92
CA PHE A 55 76.01 -126.53 -46.30
C PHE A 55 76.27 -125.32 -47.18
N GLN A 56 77.01 -125.49 -48.26
CA GLN A 56 77.17 -124.47 -49.30
C GLN A 56 76.47 -124.94 -50.58
N ARG A 57 75.47 -124.16 -51.00
CA ARG A 57 74.68 -124.40 -52.21
C ARG A 57 75.43 -124.00 -53.48
N ALA A 58 74.91 -124.44 -54.62
CA ALA A 58 75.46 -124.12 -55.94
C ALA A 58 75.46 -122.62 -56.28
N ASP A 59 74.57 -121.82 -55.68
CA ASP A 59 74.50 -120.36 -55.82
C ASP A 59 75.39 -119.59 -54.82
N GLY A 60 76.19 -120.30 -54.02
CA GLY A 60 77.18 -119.74 -53.11
C GLY A 60 76.63 -119.41 -51.71
N ILE A 61 75.34 -119.61 -51.44
CA ILE A 61 74.73 -119.35 -50.12
C ILE A 61 75.08 -120.48 -49.14
N SER A 62 75.58 -120.10 -47.96
CA SER A 62 75.93 -121.02 -46.87
C SER A 62 74.87 -121.08 -45.77
N ILE A 63 74.57 -122.27 -45.28
CA ILE A 63 73.57 -122.55 -44.24
C ILE A 63 74.21 -123.39 -43.14
N ASN A 64 74.18 -122.92 -41.89
CA ASN A 64 74.66 -123.67 -40.72
C ASN A 64 73.49 -124.28 -39.95
N ALA A 65 73.67 -125.50 -39.44
CA ALA A 65 72.69 -126.23 -38.65
C ALA A 65 73.37 -127.16 -37.63
N ILE A 66 72.71 -127.48 -36.53
CA ILE A 66 73.21 -128.40 -35.51
C ILE A 66 72.48 -129.75 -35.65
N GLY A 67 73.25 -130.83 -35.65
CA GLY A 67 72.72 -132.19 -35.68
C GLY A 67 72.21 -132.66 -34.32
N THR A 68 71.30 -133.62 -34.33
CA THR A 68 70.78 -134.25 -33.11
C THR A 68 71.60 -135.51 -32.80
N ILE A 69 72.25 -135.59 -31.65
CA ILE A 69 72.95 -136.82 -31.21
C ILE A 69 71.88 -137.80 -30.71
N THR A 70 71.76 -138.95 -31.35
CA THR A 70 70.71 -139.93 -31.04
C THR A 70 71.23 -141.11 -30.23
N ASP A 71 72.52 -141.45 -30.36
CA ASP A 71 73.21 -142.41 -29.50
C ASP A 71 74.67 -141.98 -29.35
N ALA A 72 74.97 -141.31 -28.23
CA ALA A 72 76.28 -140.75 -27.97
C ALA A 72 77.37 -141.82 -27.79
N GLN A 73 77.04 -142.96 -27.15
CA GLN A 73 77.99 -144.03 -26.86
C GLN A 73 78.35 -144.83 -28.12
N SER A 74 77.39 -144.97 -29.03
CA SER A 74 77.60 -145.58 -30.35
C SER A 74 78.11 -144.59 -31.41
N GLY A 75 78.33 -143.32 -31.05
CA GLY A 75 78.90 -142.32 -31.95
C GLY A 75 77.97 -141.80 -33.04
N VAL A 76 76.64 -141.82 -32.84
CA VAL A 76 75.64 -141.57 -33.89
C VAL A 76 74.94 -140.21 -33.75
N CYS A 77 74.89 -139.45 -34.86
CA CYS A 77 74.21 -138.16 -34.98
C CYS A 77 73.35 -138.09 -36.25
N GLU A 78 72.22 -137.40 -36.19
CA GLU A 78 71.25 -137.29 -37.28
C GLU A 78 70.87 -135.85 -37.62
N TYR A 79 70.53 -135.60 -38.89
CA TYR A 79 70.02 -134.31 -39.37
C TYR A 79 69.01 -134.47 -40.52
N VAL A 80 67.83 -133.86 -40.40
CA VAL A 80 66.79 -133.87 -41.44
C VAL A 80 67.02 -132.72 -42.42
N LEU A 81 67.03 -133.00 -43.73
CA LEU A 81 67.27 -131.97 -44.74
C LEU A 81 66.08 -131.01 -44.90
N ALA A 82 66.38 -129.71 -44.96
CA ALA A 82 65.40 -128.62 -45.05
C ALA A 82 65.29 -128.06 -46.49
N SER A 83 64.14 -127.46 -46.84
CA SER A 83 63.83 -126.98 -48.21
C SER A 83 64.83 -125.95 -48.71
N ASN A 84 65.30 -125.07 -47.84
CA ASN A 84 66.26 -124.04 -48.20
C ASN A 84 67.64 -124.61 -48.57
N ILE A 85 68.00 -125.81 -48.10
CA ILE A 85 69.25 -126.50 -48.50
C ILE A 85 69.07 -127.15 -49.88
N LEU A 86 67.85 -127.60 -50.21
CA LEU A 86 67.51 -128.29 -51.47
C LEU A 86 66.84 -127.37 -52.51
N ALA A 87 66.94 -126.05 -52.37
CA ALA A 87 66.14 -125.11 -53.16
C ALA A 87 66.68 -124.86 -54.58
N VAL A 88 67.93 -125.20 -54.86
CA VAL A 88 68.58 -124.91 -56.15
C VAL A 88 69.23 -126.19 -56.67
N GLU A 89 68.92 -126.53 -57.91
CA GLU A 89 69.54 -127.65 -58.63
C GLU A 89 71.06 -127.40 -58.74
N GLY A 90 71.86 -128.42 -58.45
CA GLY A 90 73.31 -128.34 -58.51
C GLY A 90 74.01 -129.03 -57.35
N GLN A 91 75.34 -128.89 -57.28
CA GLN A 91 76.15 -129.50 -56.22
C GLN A 91 76.05 -128.71 -54.92
N VAL A 92 75.79 -129.41 -53.82
CA VAL A 92 75.82 -128.87 -52.46
C VAL A 92 76.97 -129.53 -51.71
N LEU A 93 77.83 -128.72 -51.09
CA LEU A 93 78.92 -129.20 -50.24
C LEU A 93 78.48 -129.17 -48.78
N MET A 94 78.46 -130.34 -48.13
CA MET A 94 78.21 -130.47 -46.70
C MET A 94 79.52 -130.62 -45.95
N GLN A 95 79.78 -129.76 -44.97
CA GLN A 95 80.87 -129.91 -44.02
C GLN A 95 80.29 -130.30 -42.66
N VAL A 96 80.90 -131.28 -42.02
CA VAL A 96 80.54 -131.71 -40.66
C VAL A 96 81.71 -131.49 -39.73
N SER A 97 81.45 -131.00 -38.52
CA SER A 97 82.50 -130.74 -37.54
C SER A 97 82.03 -131.05 -36.12
N LEU A 98 82.89 -131.73 -35.34
CA LEU A 98 82.65 -131.95 -33.91
C LEU A 98 83.33 -130.86 -33.09
N PHE A 99 82.62 -130.39 -32.06
CA PHE A 99 83.08 -129.39 -31.12
C PHE A 99 83.06 -129.93 -29.70
N GLY A 100 84.13 -129.62 -28.96
CA GLY A 100 84.26 -129.92 -27.54
C GLY A 100 83.44 -128.99 -26.65
N PRO A 101 83.41 -129.24 -25.33
CA PRO A 101 82.60 -128.46 -24.38
C PRO A 101 83.01 -126.98 -24.30
N GLU A 102 84.26 -126.65 -24.63
CA GLU A 102 84.78 -125.28 -24.67
C GLU A 102 84.71 -124.68 -26.09
N ASN A 103 83.94 -125.33 -26.97
CA ASN A 103 83.66 -124.96 -28.36
C ASN A 103 84.89 -124.97 -29.27
N GLU A 104 85.89 -125.79 -28.92
CA GLU A 104 87.05 -126.08 -29.74
C GLU A 104 86.72 -127.13 -30.81
N ARG A 105 87.13 -126.90 -32.06
CA ARG A 105 86.86 -127.85 -33.15
C ARG A 105 87.78 -129.06 -33.04
N LEU A 106 87.20 -130.24 -32.84
CA LEU A 106 87.91 -131.51 -32.62
C LEU A 106 88.17 -132.30 -33.92
N THR A 107 87.78 -131.76 -35.08
CA THR A 107 87.87 -132.45 -36.38
C THR A 107 88.65 -131.66 -37.43
N SER A 108 89.33 -132.41 -38.30
CA SER A 108 89.83 -131.92 -39.59
C SER A 108 88.65 -131.69 -40.55
N VAL A 109 88.79 -130.75 -41.49
CA VAL A 109 87.70 -130.34 -42.39
C VAL A 109 87.38 -131.49 -43.35
N ILE A 110 86.23 -132.14 -43.14
CA ILE A 110 85.70 -133.16 -44.05
C ILE A 110 84.50 -132.56 -44.77
N GLN A 111 84.60 -132.45 -46.10
CA GLN A 111 83.53 -131.98 -46.98
C GLN A 111 82.96 -133.16 -47.78
N VAL A 112 81.64 -133.30 -47.74
CA VAL A 112 80.85 -134.34 -48.38
C VAL A 112 79.95 -133.67 -49.43
N PRO A 113 80.26 -133.79 -50.72
CA PRO A 113 79.37 -133.28 -51.76
C PRO A 113 78.16 -134.20 -51.92
N PHE A 114 76.99 -133.60 -52.11
CA PHE A 114 75.83 -134.27 -52.68
C PHE A 114 75.21 -133.40 -53.78
N THR A 115 74.39 -133.99 -54.64
CA THR A 115 73.78 -133.27 -55.77
C THR A 115 72.29 -133.14 -55.56
N VAL A 116 71.76 -131.93 -55.75
CA VAL A 116 70.33 -131.68 -55.80
C VAL A 116 69.90 -131.76 -57.26
N ILE A 117 68.95 -132.65 -57.56
CA ILE A 117 68.36 -132.85 -58.89
C ILE A 117 66.92 -132.33 -58.89
N ALA A 118 66.47 -131.89 -60.05
CA ALA A 118 65.11 -131.40 -60.25
C ALA A 118 64.06 -132.49 -59.93
N ASP A 119 62.90 -132.07 -59.42
CA ASP A 119 61.71 -132.91 -59.31
C ASP A 119 61.19 -133.25 -60.71
N ILE A 120 60.90 -134.54 -60.94
CA ILE A 120 60.56 -135.13 -62.24
C ILE A 120 59.03 -135.23 -62.45
N THR A 121 58.20 -134.71 -61.53
CA THR A 121 56.72 -134.87 -61.55
C THR A 121 55.84 -133.62 -61.75
N ASP A 122 56.37 -132.53 -62.33
CA ASP A 122 55.57 -131.64 -63.21
C ASP A 122 56.33 -131.30 -64.50
N GLY A 123 56.71 -132.36 -65.20
CA GLY A 123 57.31 -132.27 -66.52
C GLY A 123 56.30 -131.90 -67.61
N ALA A 124 56.61 -130.85 -68.37
CA ALA A 124 56.46 -130.78 -69.82
C ALA A 124 57.23 -129.57 -70.42
N ASN A 125 58.52 -129.77 -70.71
CA ASN A 125 59.20 -129.19 -71.88
C ASN A 125 58.57 -129.78 -73.18
N PRO A 126 58.73 -129.25 -74.43
CA PRO A 126 59.97 -128.63 -74.95
C PRO A 126 59.88 -127.57 -76.11
N ILE A 127 60.98 -126.82 -76.27
CA ILE A 127 61.70 -126.46 -77.52
C ILE A 127 60.97 -125.71 -78.67
N ALA A 128 61.50 -124.51 -78.96
CA ALA A 128 61.68 -123.83 -80.25
C ALA A 128 60.67 -124.05 -81.40
N GLU A 129 59.93 -122.99 -81.76
CA GLU A 129 59.97 -122.30 -83.07
C GLU A 129 58.95 -121.13 -83.10
N ALA A 130 59.08 -120.24 -84.07
CA ALA A 130 58.50 -118.90 -84.15
C ALA A 130 56.96 -118.85 -84.34
N ASP A 131 56.21 -118.16 -83.43
CA ASP A 131 55.13 -117.20 -83.79
C ASP A 131 54.38 -116.53 -82.59
N ASP A 132 54.53 -116.95 -81.32
CA ASP A 132 53.54 -116.56 -80.27
C ASP A 132 53.94 -115.45 -79.26
N TYR A 133 55.09 -114.78 -79.41
CA TYR A 133 55.49 -113.62 -78.58
C TYR A 133 54.56 -112.37 -78.64
N PRO A 134 53.84 -112.06 -79.75
CA PRO A 134 53.01 -110.85 -79.83
C PRO A 134 51.81 -110.83 -78.86
N VAL A 135 51.14 -111.97 -78.63
CA VAL A 135 49.86 -112.01 -77.88
C VAL A 135 50.06 -111.76 -76.38
N LEU A 136 51.11 -112.33 -75.79
CA LEU A 136 51.42 -112.10 -74.38
C LEU A 136 51.93 -110.66 -74.13
N THR A 137 52.63 -110.07 -75.11
CA THR A 137 53.03 -108.65 -75.09
C THR A 137 51.81 -107.72 -75.18
N GLN A 138 50.82 -108.08 -76.01
CA GLN A 138 49.56 -107.34 -76.13
C GLN A 138 48.74 -107.41 -74.84
N LEU A 139 48.64 -108.58 -74.19
CA LEU A 139 47.88 -108.71 -72.94
C LEU A 139 48.51 -107.91 -71.78
N ILE A 140 49.84 -107.84 -71.71
CA ILE A 140 50.54 -106.98 -70.74
C ILE A 140 50.32 -105.50 -71.07
N THR A 141 50.31 -105.14 -72.36
CA THR A 141 50.01 -103.78 -72.82
C THR A 141 48.58 -103.37 -72.47
N ASP A 142 47.60 -104.26 -72.68
CA ASP A 142 46.19 -104.02 -72.37
C ASP A 142 45.95 -103.89 -70.85
N CYS A 143 46.54 -104.77 -70.04
CA CYS A 143 46.46 -104.65 -68.56
C CYS A 143 47.14 -103.37 -68.05
N THR A 144 48.27 -102.96 -68.65
CA THR A 144 48.94 -101.69 -68.31
C THR A 144 48.10 -100.49 -68.75
N ALA A 145 47.46 -100.56 -69.92
CA ALA A 145 46.56 -99.53 -70.41
C ALA A 145 45.31 -99.37 -69.52
N ILE A 146 44.72 -100.49 -69.06
CA ILE A 146 43.59 -100.47 -68.12
C ILE A 146 44.01 -99.86 -66.79
N LEU A 147 45.18 -100.22 -66.25
CA LEU A 147 45.66 -99.64 -64.99
C LEU A 147 45.89 -98.13 -65.10
N ASN A 148 46.48 -97.68 -66.21
CA ASN A 148 46.68 -96.24 -66.48
C ASN A 148 45.35 -95.50 -66.69
N ALA A 149 44.39 -96.12 -67.38
CA ALA A 149 43.05 -95.57 -67.57
C ALA A 149 42.30 -95.46 -66.23
N GLU A 150 42.41 -96.47 -65.36
CA GLU A 150 41.79 -96.46 -64.03
C GLU A 150 42.45 -95.43 -63.12
N ALA A 151 43.77 -95.30 -63.14
CA ALA A 151 44.47 -94.23 -62.42
C ALA A 151 44.03 -92.84 -62.88
N THR A 152 43.86 -92.65 -64.20
CA THR A 152 43.35 -91.39 -64.77
C THR A 152 41.90 -91.11 -64.35
N ARG A 153 41.03 -92.12 -64.35
CA ARG A 153 39.64 -92.00 -63.89
C ARG A 153 39.57 -91.64 -62.40
N VAL A 154 40.41 -92.24 -61.58
CA VAL A 154 40.48 -91.95 -60.13
C VAL A 154 40.93 -90.50 -59.88
N ILE A 155 41.92 -90.00 -60.64
CA ILE A 155 42.34 -88.59 -60.55
C ILE A 155 41.18 -87.67 -60.98
N ALA A 156 40.51 -87.96 -62.10
CA ALA A 156 39.38 -87.15 -62.56
C ALA A 156 38.20 -87.15 -61.57
N GLU A 157 37.95 -88.29 -60.90
CA GLU A 157 36.92 -88.37 -59.86
C GLU A 157 37.33 -87.61 -58.59
N GLN A 158 38.61 -87.63 -58.21
CA GLN A 158 39.14 -86.82 -57.12
C GLN A 158 39.00 -85.31 -57.42
N ASP A 159 39.36 -84.87 -58.63
CA ASP A 159 39.20 -83.47 -59.07
C ASP A 159 37.73 -83.04 -59.05
N ARG A 160 36.81 -83.92 -59.48
CA ARG A 160 35.36 -83.66 -59.43
C ARG A 160 34.86 -83.54 -58.00
N VAL A 161 35.34 -84.39 -57.08
CA VAL A 161 35.01 -84.32 -55.65
C VAL A 161 35.52 -83.02 -55.03
N GLU A 162 36.75 -82.61 -55.34
CA GLU A 162 37.32 -81.35 -54.85
C GLU A 162 36.55 -80.12 -55.39
N ALA A 163 36.19 -80.13 -56.68
CA ALA A 163 35.35 -79.10 -57.27
C ALA A 163 33.96 -79.02 -56.59
N GLU A 164 33.37 -80.17 -56.26
CA GLU A 164 32.07 -80.22 -55.59
C GLU A 164 32.15 -79.75 -54.12
N VAL A 165 33.26 -80.04 -53.42
CA VAL A 165 33.55 -79.50 -52.08
C VAL A 165 33.71 -77.99 -52.11
N LEU A 166 34.39 -77.43 -53.12
CA LEU A 166 34.53 -75.99 -53.30
C LEU A 166 33.19 -75.33 -53.63
N ARG A 167 32.39 -75.93 -54.51
CA ARG A 167 31.03 -75.45 -54.84
C ARG A 167 30.14 -75.43 -53.59
N LEU A 168 30.17 -76.49 -52.78
CA LEU A 168 29.42 -76.57 -51.53
C LEU A 168 29.89 -75.50 -50.53
N SER A 169 31.20 -75.27 -50.42
CA SER A 169 31.77 -74.22 -49.56
C SER A 169 31.32 -72.81 -49.99
N ALA A 170 31.33 -72.53 -51.29
CA ALA A 170 30.84 -71.27 -51.85
C ALA A 170 29.33 -71.08 -51.62
N GLU A 171 28.55 -72.15 -51.80
CA GLU A 171 27.10 -72.10 -51.55
C GLU A 171 26.79 -71.88 -50.07
N ASN A 172 27.51 -72.53 -49.15
CA ASN A 172 27.39 -72.28 -47.71
C ASN A 172 27.76 -70.83 -47.35
N ALA A 173 28.80 -70.26 -47.97
CA ALA A 173 29.16 -68.86 -47.76
C ALA A 173 28.08 -67.89 -48.27
N ARG A 174 27.48 -68.18 -49.44
CA ARG A 174 26.36 -67.41 -49.99
C ARG A 174 25.14 -67.48 -49.08
N VAL A 175 24.79 -68.67 -48.57
CA VAL A 175 23.67 -68.88 -47.63
C VAL A 175 23.92 -68.13 -46.31
N ALA A 176 25.14 -68.17 -45.76
CA ALA A 176 25.49 -67.41 -44.56
C ALA A 176 25.39 -65.88 -44.79
N SER A 177 25.85 -65.39 -45.95
CA SER A 177 25.71 -63.97 -46.33
C SER A 177 24.24 -63.56 -46.47
N GLU A 178 23.43 -64.43 -47.08
CA GLU A 178 22.00 -64.23 -47.23
C GLU A 178 21.28 -64.18 -45.87
N ALA A 179 21.63 -65.09 -44.96
CA ALA A 179 21.11 -65.10 -43.59
C ALA A 179 21.46 -63.79 -42.84
N THR A 180 22.69 -63.31 -42.96
CA THR A 180 23.09 -62.01 -42.38
C THR A 180 22.31 -60.85 -42.98
N ARG A 181 22.09 -60.84 -44.31
CA ARG A 181 21.29 -59.80 -44.97
C ARG A 181 19.83 -59.80 -44.48
N VAL A 182 19.24 -60.99 -44.32
CA VAL A 182 17.87 -61.13 -43.80
C VAL A 182 17.77 -60.60 -42.37
N ILE A 183 18.75 -60.88 -41.50
CA ILE A 183 18.79 -60.34 -40.14
C ILE A 183 18.91 -58.81 -40.18
N ALA A 184 19.82 -58.25 -40.98
CA ALA A 184 19.98 -56.80 -41.10
C ALA A 184 18.71 -56.10 -41.63
N GLU A 185 18.00 -56.74 -42.56
CA GLU A 185 16.72 -56.23 -43.08
C GLU A 185 15.61 -56.30 -42.02
N GLN A 186 15.57 -57.39 -41.23
CA GLN A 186 14.67 -57.51 -40.09
C GLN A 186 14.93 -56.43 -39.04
N ASP A 187 16.21 -56.20 -38.67
CA ASP A 187 16.61 -55.14 -37.73
C ASP A 187 16.21 -53.75 -38.25
N ARG A 188 16.37 -53.49 -39.55
CA ARG A 188 15.95 -52.23 -40.19
C ARG A 188 14.43 -52.04 -40.12
N VAL A 189 13.67 -53.09 -40.38
CA VAL A 189 12.19 -53.07 -40.28
C VAL A 189 11.75 -52.81 -38.83
N GLU A 190 12.37 -53.48 -37.85
CA GLU A 190 12.09 -53.26 -36.43
C GLU A 190 12.41 -51.82 -36.00
N ALA A 191 13.55 -51.29 -36.42
CA ALA A 191 13.91 -49.89 -36.16
C ALA A 191 12.89 -48.91 -36.76
N GLU A 192 12.40 -49.18 -37.97
CA GLU A 192 11.40 -48.33 -38.63
C GLU A 192 10.03 -48.41 -37.94
N VAL A 193 9.63 -49.60 -37.46
CA VAL A 193 8.41 -49.78 -36.64
C VAL A 193 8.52 -49.00 -35.31
N LEU A 194 9.68 -49.03 -34.66
CA LEU A 194 9.93 -48.26 -33.44
C LEU A 194 9.90 -46.75 -33.70
N ARG A 195 10.50 -46.28 -34.80
CA ARG A 195 10.48 -44.87 -35.22
C ARG A 195 9.03 -44.41 -35.49
N LEU A 196 8.24 -45.21 -36.20
CA LEU A 196 6.84 -44.92 -36.47
C LEU A 196 6.01 -44.87 -35.17
N SER A 197 6.25 -45.80 -34.25
CA SER A 197 5.58 -45.81 -32.94
C SER A 197 5.91 -44.57 -32.12
N ALA A 198 7.17 -44.15 -32.09
CA ALA A 198 7.61 -42.92 -31.42
C ALA A 198 7.00 -41.67 -32.07
N GLU A 199 6.92 -41.62 -33.40
CA GLU A 199 6.31 -40.50 -34.12
C GLU A 199 4.80 -40.42 -33.85
N ASN A 200 4.09 -41.55 -33.84
CA ASN A 200 2.68 -41.60 -33.46
C ASN A 200 2.45 -41.13 -32.01
N ALA A 201 3.33 -41.51 -31.07
CA ALA A 201 3.26 -41.03 -29.69
C ALA A 201 3.50 -39.51 -29.58
N ARG A 202 4.44 -38.97 -30.37
CA ARG A 202 4.69 -37.52 -30.47
C ARG A 202 3.48 -36.78 -31.02
N VAL A 203 2.85 -37.30 -32.08
CA VAL A 203 1.64 -36.73 -32.68
C VAL A 203 0.47 -36.73 -31.69
N ALA A 204 0.25 -37.83 -30.96
CA ALA A 204 -0.80 -37.92 -29.93
C ALA A 204 -0.56 -36.92 -28.78
N SER A 205 0.71 -36.77 -28.36
CA SER A 205 1.11 -35.78 -27.35
C SER A 205 0.87 -34.35 -27.84
N GLU A 206 1.18 -34.06 -29.10
CA GLU A 206 0.96 -32.76 -29.72
C GLU A 206 -0.53 -32.42 -29.86
N ALA A 207 -1.36 -33.40 -30.23
CA ALA A 207 -2.82 -33.25 -30.27
C ALA A 207 -3.40 -32.97 -28.87
N SER A 208 -2.87 -33.65 -27.84
CA SER A 208 -3.25 -33.41 -26.44
C SER A 208 -2.84 -32.01 -25.98
N ARG A 209 -1.62 -31.56 -26.33
CA ARG A 209 -1.14 -30.20 -26.07
C ARG A 209 -2.02 -29.15 -26.75
N GLY A 210 -2.40 -29.38 -28.00
CA GLY A 210 -3.33 -28.51 -28.74
C GLY A 210 -4.69 -28.39 -28.05
N SER A 211 -5.26 -29.51 -27.60
CA SER A 211 -6.54 -29.54 -26.88
C SER A 211 -6.46 -28.79 -25.53
N ALA A 212 -5.37 -28.98 -24.79
CA ALA A 212 -5.11 -28.26 -23.54
C ALA A 212 -4.95 -26.75 -23.78
N GLU A 213 -4.26 -26.36 -24.86
CA GLU A 213 -4.08 -24.96 -25.25
C GLU A 213 -5.41 -24.30 -25.66
N THR A 214 -6.27 -24.99 -26.41
CA THR A 214 -7.64 -24.53 -26.71
C THR A 214 -8.46 -24.33 -25.43
N THR A 215 -8.34 -25.25 -24.47
CA THR A 215 -9.02 -25.14 -23.17
C THR A 215 -8.52 -23.92 -22.40
N ARG A 216 -7.19 -23.71 -22.35
CA ARG A 216 -6.57 -22.54 -21.72
C ARG A 216 -7.06 -21.24 -22.35
N GLN A 217 -7.13 -21.16 -23.68
CA GLN A 217 -7.63 -19.97 -24.39
C GLN A 217 -9.11 -19.70 -24.12
N THR A 218 -9.91 -20.75 -24.01
CA THR A 218 -11.34 -20.63 -23.64
C THR A 218 -11.50 -20.09 -22.23
N ASN A 219 -10.74 -20.65 -21.26
CA ASN A 219 -10.73 -20.18 -19.88
C ASN A 219 -10.25 -18.72 -19.77
N GLU A 220 -9.22 -18.36 -20.54
CA GLU A 220 -8.71 -16.99 -20.56
C GLU A 220 -9.72 -16.01 -21.14
N SER A 221 -10.45 -16.40 -22.20
CA SER A 221 -11.53 -15.60 -22.76
C SER A 221 -12.70 -15.42 -21.77
N ALA A 222 -13.03 -16.47 -21.01
CA ALA A 222 -14.03 -16.40 -19.95
C ALA A 222 -13.58 -15.48 -18.80
N ARG A 223 -12.30 -15.57 -18.39
CA ARG A 223 -11.70 -14.68 -17.37
C ARG A 223 -11.75 -13.22 -17.80
N ILE A 224 -11.40 -12.92 -19.06
CA ILE A 224 -11.47 -11.56 -19.62
C ILE A 224 -12.91 -11.04 -19.60
N SER A 225 -13.88 -11.87 -19.98
CA SER A 225 -15.31 -11.50 -19.97
C SER A 225 -15.83 -11.23 -18.55
N ALA A 226 -15.42 -12.06 -17.59
CA ALA A 226 -15.74 -11.88 -16.18
C ALA A 226 -15.10 -10.60 -15.62
N GLU A 227 -13.84 -10.33 -15.98
CA GLU A 227 -13.13 -9.11 -15.56
C GLU A 227 -13.76 -7.87 -16.17
N ALA A 228 -14.17 -7.90 -17.44
CA ALA A 228 -14.92 -6.81 -18.07
C ALA A 228 -16.23 -6.54 -17.32
N SER A 229 -16.97 -7.59 -16.94
CA SER A 229 -18.22 -7.46 -16.17
C SER A 229 -17.96 -6.88 -14.77
N ARG A 230 -16.87 -7.27 -14.11
CA ARG A 230 -16.44 -6.73 -12.82
C ARG A 230 -16.09 -5.25 -12.94
N VAL A 231 -15.37 -4.85 -13.99
CA VAL A 231 -15.03 -3.45 -14.26
C VAL A 231 -16.29 -2.62 -14.51
N THR A 232 -17.24 -3.09 -15.31
CA THR A 232 -18.53 -2.39 -15.51
C THR A 232 -19.28 -2.23 -14.20
N SER A 233 -19.34 -3.27 -13.37
CA SER A 233 -19.98 -3.21 -12.05
C SER A 233 -19.28 -2.22 -11.12
N GLU A 234 -17.95 -2.18 -11.13
CA GLU A 234 -17.17 -1.24 -10.33
C GLU A 234 -17.35 0.20 -10.81
N SER A 235 -17.37 0.45 -12.12
CA SER A 235 -17.69 1.77 -12.69
C SER A 235 -19.09 2.25 -12.27
N ALA A 236 -20.08 1.35 -12.25
CA ALA A 236 -21.43 1.68 -11.77
C ALA A 236 -21.43 2.05 -10.27
N ARG A 237 -20.73 1.28 -9.43
CA ARG A 237 -20.57 1.58 -7.99
C ARG A 237 -19.91 2.93 -7.75
N VAL A 238 -18.90 3.29 -8.54
CA VAL A 238 -18.21 4.59 -8.44
C VAL A 238 -19.17 5.73 -8.81
N SER A 239 -19.93 5.60 -9.89
CA SER A 239 -20.95 6.61 -10.27
C SER A 239 -22.07 6.76 -9.23
N GLU A 240 -22.52 5.66 -8.64
CA GLU A 240 -23.49 5.69 -7.54
C GLU A 240 -22.91 6.41 -6.31
N PHE A 241 -21.65 6.11 -5.95
CA PHE A 241 -20.96 6.78 -4.85
C PHE A 241 -20.81 8.29 -5.09
N ASP A 242 -20.46 8.72 -6.30
CA ASP A 242 -20.38 10.14 -6.66
C ASP A 242 -21.75 10.84 -6.56
N THR A 243 -22.82 10.15 -6.93
CA THR A 243 -24.19 10.64 -6.79
C THR A 243 -24.55 10.82 -5.31
N ILE A 244 -24.33 9.80 -4.49
CA ILE A 244 -24.57 9.85 -3.03
C ILE A 244 -23.77 10.98 -2.38
N LYS A 245 -22.50 11.16 -2.77
CA LYS A 245 -21.64 12.23 -2.28
C LYS A 245 -22.20 13.62 -2.62
N THR A 246 -22.76 13.77 -3.83
CA THR A 246 -23.40 15.01 -4.27
C THR A 246 -24.70 15.28 -3.50
N GLU A 247 -25.54 14.25 -3.32
CA GLU A 247 -26.76 14.35 -2.53
C GLU A 247 -26.48 14.71 -1.06
N TYR A 248 -25.47 14.07 -0.45
CA TYR A 248 -25.03 14.39 0.91
C TYR A 248 -24.57 15.85 1.04
N ALA A 249 -23.78 16.36 0.08
CA ALA A 249 -23.35 17.76 0.08
C ALA A 249 -24.57 18.71 0.03
N ASN A 250 -25.55 18.41 -0.82
CA ASN A 250 -26.78 19.18 -0.94
C ASN A 250 -27.62 19.13 0.36
N LEU A 251 -27.83 17.95 0.94
CA LEU A 251 -28.52 17.76 2.23
C LEU A 251 -27.81 18.51 3.37
N SER A 252 -26.48 18.42 3.46
CA SER A 252 -25.71 19.13 4.48
C SER A 252 -25.88 20.66 4.39
N SER A 253 -25.95 21.19 3.16
CA SER A 253 -26.19 22.62 2.92
C SER A 253 -27.62 23.07 3.25
N GLN A 254 -28.60 22.16 3.14
CA GLN A 254 -30.00 22.40 3.52
C GLN A 254 -30.25 22.30 5.03
N ILE A 255 -29.39 21.61 5.78
CA ILE A 255 -29.50 21.45 7.24
C ILE A 255 -28.97 22.69 8.00
N ILE A 256 -28.10 23.51 7.38
CA ILE A 256 -27.58 24.72 8.02
C ILE A 256 -28.70 25.78 8.13
N LYS A 257 -29.26 25.89 9.33
CA LYS A 257 -30.31 26.87 9.63
C LYS A 257 -29.76 28.29 9.54
N LYS A 258 -30.25 29.02 8.55
CA LYS A 258 -30.08 30.48 8.45
C LYS A 258 -31.25 31.18 9.12
N TYR A 259 -30.96 32.31 9.73
CA TYR A 259 -31.95 33.27 10.23
C TYR A 259 -31.63 34.62 9.58
N GLY A 260 -32.64 35.35 9.12
CA GLY A 260 -32.38 36.63 8.49
C GLY A 260 -33.57 37.55 8.46
N VAL A 261 -33.31 38.80 8.06
CA VAL A 261 -34.33 39.80 7.77
C VAL A 261 -33.95 40.58 6.51
N ARG A 262 -34.97 41.12 5.85
CA ARG A 262 -34.87 41.89 4.61
C ARG A 262 -35.48 43.27 4.77
N ARG A 263 -34.72 44.28 4.36
CA ARG A 263 -35.19 45.66 4.13
C ARG A 263 -35.46 45.85 2.64
N THR A 264 -36.65 46.34 2.30
CA THR A 264 -36.90 46.91 0.97
C THR A 264 -36.31 48.33 0.92
N LEU A 265 -35.41 48.58 -0.04
CA LEU A 265 -34.78 49.88 -0.20
C LEU A 265 -35.82 50.94 -0.62
N GLY A 266 -35.75 52.11 0.00
CA GLY A 266 -36.69 53.22 -0.15
C GLY A 266 -37.94 53.12 0.73
N ALA A 267 -38.14 52.01 1.46
CA ALA A 267 -39.33 51.83 2.29
C ALA A 267 -39.32 52.73 3.53
N THR A 268 -40.43 53.40 3.78
CA THR A 268 -40.62 54.26 4.97
C THR A 268 -41.01 53.47 6.21
N THR A 269 -41.51 52.25 6.08
CA THR A 269 -41.77 51.39 7.25
C THR A 269 -40.45 50.96 7.91
N PRO A 270 -40.37 50.98 9.24
CA PRO A 270 -39.21 50.44 9.95
C PRO A 270 -39.26 48.91 10.06
N ASN A 271 -40.41 48.27 9.77
CA ASN A 271 -40.57 46.83 9.88
C ASN A 271 -39.80 46.11 8.76
N LEU A 272 -39.20 44.97 9.10
CA LEU A 272 -38.42 44.14 8.19
C LEU A 272 -39.13 42.81 7.93
N GLU A 273 -38.95 42.28 6.73
CA GLU A 273 -39.44 40.94 6.39
C GLU A 273 -38.51 39.88 6.99
N ARG A 274 -39.05 38.89 7.71
CA ARG A 274 -38.24 37.76 8.21
C ARG A 274 -37.93 36.79 7.07
N LEU A 275 -36.70 36.27 7.05
CA LEU A 275 -36.21 35.30 6.06
C LEU A 275 -35.82 33.97 6.71
N TYR A 276 -35.80 32.90 5.91
CA TYR A 276 -35.32 31.56 6.31
C TYR A 276 -36.02 31.04 7.57
N SER A 277 -35.27 30.47 8.53
CA SER A 277 -35.83 29.92 9.78
C SER A 277 -36.32 30.99 10.76
N ALA A 278 -36.16 32.28 10.43
CA ALA A 278 -36.76 33.37 11.19
C ALA A 278 -38.24 33.57 10.83
N VAL A 279 -38.72 33.09 9.68
CA VAL A 279 -40.15 33.22 9.30
C VAL A 279 -41.04 32.61 10.39
N GLY A 280 -42.05 33.37 10.83
CA GLY A 280 -42.98 32.97 11.88
C GLY A 280 -42.45 33.08 13.31
N LYS A 281 -41.19 33.50 13.52
CA LYS A 281 -40.64 33.71 14.87
C LYS A 281 -41.16 35.00 15.51
N VAL A 282 -41.42 34.93 16.81
CA VAL A 282 -41.90 36.04 17.65
C VAL A 282 -40.78 36.48 18.60
N ALA A 283 -40.60 37.79 18.75
CA ALA A 283 -39.69 38.38 19.72
C ALA A 283 -40.40 39.56 20.43
N ASN A 284 -40.74 39.36 21.71
CA ASN A 284 -41.29 40.40 22.57
C ASN A 284 -40.25 40.82 23.61
N PHE A 285 -40.33 42.08 24.06
CA PHE A 285 -39.39 42.64 25.02
C PHE A 285 -40.07 42.85 26.39
N PRO A 286 -39.54 42.25 27.47
CA PRO A 286 -40.08 42.41 28.82
C PRO A 286 -40.08 43.84 29.35
N VAL A 287 -41.13 44.18 30.10
CA VAL A 287 -41.17 45.35 30.98
C VAL A 287 -41.26 44.87 32.43
N GLY A 288 -40.31 45.29 33.25
CA GLY A 288 -40.02 44.62 34.52
C GLY A 288 -39.41 43.24 34.29
N ASP A 289 -39.49 42.38 35.30
CA ASP A 289 -38.95 41.01 35.25
C ASP A 289 -40.05 39.99 34.90
N VAL A 290 -40.87 40.33 33.89
CA VAL A 290 -42.01 39.51 33.45
C VAL A 290 -41.64 38.78 32.18
N SER A 291 -41.69 37.44 32.21
CA SER A 291 -41.39 36.62 31.03
C SER A 291 -42.40 36.86 29.91
N VAL A 292 -41.91 36.93 28.67
CA VAL A 292 -42.70 37.12 27.45
C VAL A 292 -42.21 36.13 26.39
N GLN A 293 -43.02 35.86 25.37
CA GLN A 293 -42.58 35.01 24.27
C GLN A 293 -41.44 35.68 23.49
N ASN A 294 -40.27 35.04 23.47
CA ASN A 294 -39.19 35.34 22.56
C ASN A 294 -38.56 34.04 22.05
N ASP A 295 -38.90 33.65 20.82
CA ASP A 295 -38.47 32.38 20.25
C ASP A 295 -36.95 32.30 20.07
N PHE A 296 -36.27 33.46 19.98
CA PHE A 296 -34.82 33.55 19.82
C PHE A 296 -34.04 33.18 21.08
N ASP A 297 -34.68 33.13 22.25
CA ASP A 297 -34.02 32.72 23.51
C ASP A 297 -33.49 31.28 23.47
N SER A 298 -34.01 30.45 22.56
CA SER A 298 -33.58 29.07 22.35
C SER A 298 -32.69 28.88 21.12
N ILE A 299 -32.37 29.96 20.39
CA ILE A 299 -31.70 29.90 19.08
C ILE A 299 -30.28 30.45 19.20
N TYR A 300 -29.31 29.76 18.59
CA TYR A 300 -27.94 30.25 18.48
C TYR A 300 -27.86 31.49 17.54
N PRO A 301 -27.07 32.54 17.85
CA PRO A 301 -26.16 32.67 18.99
C PRO A 301 -26.80 33.22 20.26
N TRP A 302 -28.03 33.74 20.20
CA TRP A 302 -28.70 34.39 21.33
C TRP A 302 -28.80 33.53 22.58
N SER A 303 -29.12 32.24 22.44
CA SER A 303 -29.20 31.27 23.55
C SER A 303 -27.87 30.97 24.22
N HIS A 304 -26.76 31.33 23.58
CA HIS A 304 -25.40 31.09 24.05
C HIS A 304 -24.65 32.37 24.42
N MET A 305 -25.34 33.52 24.43
CA MET A 305 -24.82 34.74 25.05
C MET A 305 -24.89 34.60 26.57
N ARG A 306 -23.81 34.95 27.28
CA ARG A 306 -23.70 34.69 28.73
C ARG A 306 -23.19 35.91 29.48
N ASP A 307 -23.92 36.31 30.51
CA ASP A 307 -23.48 37.28 31.51
C ASP A 307 -22.33 36.67 32.33
N CYS A 308 -21.22 37.41 32.45
CA CYS A 308 -20.05 36.97 33.19
C CYS A 308 -19.30 38.13 33.84
N ILE A 309 -18.49 37.81 34.85
CA ILE A 309 -17.56 38.74 35.50
C ILE A 309 -16.15 38.21 35.27
N ARG A 310 -15.27 39.04 34.70
CA ARG A 310 -13.84 38.75 34.58
C ARG A 310 -13.09 39.41 35.72
N ASP A 311 -12.52 38.62 36.62
CA ASP A 311 -11.76 39.15 37.76
C ASP A 311 -10.36 39.63 37.36
N SER A 312 -9.63 40.20 38.34
CA SER A 312 -8.28 40.74 38.13
C SER A 312 -7.24 39.67 37.78
N THR A 313 -7.50 38.39 38.07
CA THR A 313 -6.63 37.26 37.68
C THR A 313 -6.88 36.80 36.24
N GLY A 314 -7.96 37.30 35.63
CA GLY A 314 -8.40 36.94 34.29
C GLY A 314 -9.35 35.75 34.24
N ARG A 315 -9.81 35.25 35.39
CA ARG A 315 -10.82 34.19 35.46
C ARG A 315 -12.21 34.75 35.22
N PHE A 316 -13.02 33.99 34.50
CA PHE A 316 -14.43 34.28 34.26
C PHE A 316 -15.31 33.54 35.25
N HIS A 317 -16.30 34.24 35.77
CA HIS A 317 -17.39 33.72 36.59
C HIS A 317 -18.69 33.99 35.84
N TYR A 318 -19.43 32.95 35.45
CA TYR A 318 -20.65 33.10 34.64
C TYR A 318 -21.88 33.17 35.54
N LYS A 319 -22.91 33.91 35.12
CA LYS A 319 -24.18 33.99 35.84
C LYS A 319 -24.77 32.59 35.98
N GLY A 320 -25.04 32.18 37.23
CA GLY A 320 -25.42 30.81 37.60
C GLY A 320 -24.33 30.03 38.34
N ASP A 321 -23.06 30.42 38.20
CA ASP A 321 -21.95 29.83 38.97
C ASP A 321 -22.03 30.28 40.45
N PRO A 322 -21.69 29.40 41.42
CA PRO A 322 -21.70 29.75 42.84
C PRO A 322 -20.84 30.97 43.21
N ALA A 323 -19.75 31.21 42.46
CA ALA A 323 -18.83 32.31 42.69
C ALA A 323 -19.26 33.65 42.05
N TYR A 324 -20.26 33.65 41.16
CA TYR A 324 -20.64 34.84 40.39
C TYR A 324 -21.03 36.03 41.28
N GLY A 325 -21.89 35.80 42.29
CA GLY A 325 -22.39 36.89 43.14
C GLY A 325 -21.34 37.53 44.04
N ALA A 326 -20.19 36.87 44.26
CA ALA A 326 -19.07 37.38 45.05
C ALA A 326 -17.88 37.84 44.18
N ALA A 327 -17.95 37.64 42.86
CA ALA A 327 -16.88 38.01 41.95
C ALA A 327 -16.76 39.53 41.83
N ILE A 328 -15.53 40.04 41.90
CA ILE A 328 -15.21 41.46 41.72
C ILE A 328 -14.37 41.59 40.46
N GLY A 329 -14.84 42.35 39.48
CA GLY A 329 -14.21 42.39 38.16
C GLY A 329 -14.93 43.29 37.18
N ASP A 330 -14.64 43.08 35.90
CA ASP A 330 -15.41 43.68 34.80
C ASP A 330 -16.60 42.79 34.47
N HIS A 331 -17.79 43.36 34.50
CA HIS A 331 -19.03 42.71 34.06
C HIS A 331 -19.11 42.77 32.53
N LEU A 332 -19.19 41.61 31.91
CA LEU A 332 -19.14 41.43 30.47
C LEU A 332 -20.27 40.52 29.99
N VAL A 333 -20.61 40.63 28.72
CA VAL A 333 -21.47 39.68 28.02
C VAL A 333 -20.59 38.94 27.03
N GLU A 334 -20.46 37.63 27.23
CA GLU A 334 -19.86 36.72 26.27
C GLU A 334 -20.79 36.57 25.07
N ILE A 335 -20.26 36.80 23.87
CA ILE A 335 -20.95 36.59 22.60
C ILE A 335 -20.17 35.53 21.83
N PRO A 336 -20.78 34.37 21.51
CA PRO A 336 -20.13 33.34 20.73
C PRO A 336 -20.05 33.74 19.26
N LYS A 337 -19.05 33.22 18.53
CA LYS A 337 -18.89 33.46 17.10
C LYS A 337 -20.10 32.98 16.31
N PHE A 338 -20.42 33.64 15.22
CA PHE A 338 -21.41 33.18 14.26
C PHE A 338 -21.00 33.67 12.88
N TYR A 339 -21.61 33.13 11.84
CA TYR A 339 -21.39 33.55 10.47
C TYR A 339 -22.53 34.47 10.06
N ALA A 340 -22.23 35.61 9.46
CA ALA A 340 -23.22 36.57 9.03
C ALA A 340 -22.87 37.19 7.67
N SER A 341 -23.88 37.80 7.06
CA SER A 341 -23.73 38.61 5.86
C SER A 341 -24.64 39.82 5.96
N ILE A 342 -24.11 40.96 5.52
CA ILE A 342 -24.89 42.14 5.13
C ILE A 342 -24.72 42.25 3.62
N SER A 343 -25.76 41.95 2.87
CA SER A 343 -25.75 41.95 1.41
C SER A 343 -26.80 42.90 0.86
N GLN A 344 -26.53 43.48 -0.30
CA GLN A 344 -27.45 44.40 -0.96
C GLN A 344 -27.56 44.08 -2.45
N THR A 345 -28.80 44.11 -2.94
CA THR A 345 -29.18 44.11 -4.34
C THR A 345 -29.71 45.49 -4.72
N GLU A 346 -30.20 45.68 -5.94
CA GLU A 346 -30.84 46.94 -6.35
C GLU A 346 -32.14 47.24 -5.56
N THR A 347 -32.80 46.21 -5.02
CA THR A 347 -34.12 46.35 -4.37
C THR A 347 -34.09 46.07 -2.87
N TYR A 348 -33.19 45.20 -2.42
CA TYR A 348 -33.22 44.65 -1.06
C TYR A 348 -31.86 44.73 -0.39
N ARG A 349 -31.88 44.94 0.93
CA ARG A 349 -30.75 44.67 1.82
C ARG A 349 -31.13 43.56 2.80
N ASP A 350 -30.30 42.52 2.83
CA ASP A 350 -30.50 41.36 3.69
C ASP A 350 -29.45 41.31 4.79
N PHE A 351 -29.91 41.01 6.00
CA PHE A 351 -29.08 40.66 7.15
C PHE A 351 -29.34 39.20 7.45
N VAL A 352 -28.31 38.36 7.36
CA VAL A 352 -28.46 36.90 7.52
C VAL A 352 -27.37 36.39 8.43
N LEU A 353 -27.71 35.48 9.34
CA LEU A 353 -26.76 34.76 10.18
C LEU A 353 -27.00 33.25 10.20
N SER A 354 -25.96 32.52 10.63
CA SER A 354 -25.95 31.08 10.83
C SER A 354 -24.92 30.72 11.91
N GLU A 355 -25.17 29.62 12.64
CA GLU A 355 -24.20 29.02 13.55
C GLU A 355 -22.96 28.48 12.80
N TYR A 356 -23.20 27.84 11.65
CA TYR A 356 -22.16 27.21 10.84
C TYR A 356 -21.85 28.03 9.58
N PRO A 357 -20.64 27.91 9.01
CA PRO A 357 -20.30 28.54 7.74
C PRO A 357 -21.31 28.12 6.67
N ALA A 358 -21.82 29.09 5.91
CA ALA A 358 -22.76 28.84 4.83
C ALA A 358 -22.45 29.74 3.65
N ALA A 359 -22.87 29.35 2.44
CA ALA A 359 -22.67 30.13 1.23
C ALA A 359 -23.16 31.58 1.43
N GLY A 360 -22.28 32.54 1.13
CA GLY A 360 -22.51 33.99 1.25
C GLY A 360 -22.29 34.58 2.65
N LEU A 361 -22.13 33.76 3.69
CA LEU A 361 -21.90 34.22 5.06
C LEU A 361 -20.41 34.13 5.40
N ARG A 362 -19.91 35.09 6.18
CA ARG A 362 -18.55 35.10 6.71
C ARG A 362 -18.56 35.38 8.20
N LEU A 363 -17.43 35.13 8.85
CA LEU A 363 -17.25 35.57 10.23
C LEU A 363 -17.26 37.12 10.28
N PRO A 364 -18.02 37.76 11.19
CA PRO A 364 -17.88 39.19 11.47
C PRO A 364 -16.44 39.55 11.84
N TYR A 365 -15.96 40.73 11.40
CA TYR A 365 -14.60 41.21 11.69
C TYR A 365 -14.33 41.38 13.19
N ALA A 366 -15.40 41.54 13.99
CA ALA A 366 -15.32 41.56 15.45
C ALA A 366 -14.69 40.29 16.03
N PHE A 367 -14.84 39.13 15.38
CA PHE A 367 -14.28 37.85 15.85
C PHE A 367 -12.87 37.55 15.30
N TYR A 368 -12.24 38.48 14.58
CA TYR A 368 -10.83 38.35 14.24
C TYR A 368 -9.97 39.06 15.29
N ARG A 369 -8.91 38.39 15.72
CA ARG A 369 -7.80 38.99 16.47
C ARG A 369 -6.91 39.79 15.53
N GLU A 370 -6.01 40.55 16.13
CA GLU A 370 -5.04 41.38 15.41
C GLU A 370 -4.14 40.57 14.47
N ASP A 371 -3.76 39.36 14.88
CA ASP A 371 -2.93 38.43 14.10
C ASP A 371 -3.71 37.66 13.02
N GLY A 372 -5.01 37.91 12.88
CA GLY A 372 -5.90 37.22 11.96
C GLY A 372 -6.47 35.90 12.46
N THR A 373 -6.11 35.46 13.68
CA THR A 373 -6.71 34.27 14.29
C THR A 373 -8.16 34.53 14.72
N ILE A 374 -8.96 33.47 14.81
CA ILE A 374 -10.39 33.55 15.14
C ILE A 374 -10.60 33.50 16.66
N CYS A 375 -11.35 34.46 17.17
CA CYS A 375 -11.99 34.41 18.48
C CYS A 375 -13.24 33.55 18.39
N ASP A 376 -13.30 32.44 19.13
CA ASP A 376 -14.57 31.71 19.28
C ASP A 376 -15.62 32.52 20.03
N LYS A 377 -15.18 33.50 20.83
CA LYS A 377 -16.00 34.34 21.68
C LYS A 377 -15.38 35.74 21.82
N ILE A 378 -16.22 36.76 21.87
CA ILE A 378 -15.85 38.11 22.27
C ILE A 378 -16.64 38.51 23.51
N TYR A 379 -16.14 39.49 24.25
CA TYR A 379 -16.75 39.92 25.50
C TYR A 379 -16.98 41.43 25.44
N VAL A 380 -18.23 41.85 25.26
CA VAL A 380 -18.57 43.27 25.34
C VAL A 380 -18.87 43.64 26.78
N ALA A 381 -18.45 44.82 27.22
CA ALA A 381 -18.81 45.33 28.53
C ALA A 381 -20.32 45.43 28.70
N LYS A 382 -20.83 44.86 29.81
CA LYS A 382 -22.23 44.88 30.18
C LYS A 382 -22.71 46.31 30.45
N TYR A 383 -21.89 47.07 31.16
CA TYR A 383 -22.12 48.47 31.49
C TYR A 383 -21.19 49.38 30.68
N LYS A 384 -21.62 50.62 30.45
CA LYS A 384 -20.77 51.67 29.86
C LYS A 384 -19.51 51.89 30.69
N THR A 385 -18.43 52.32 30.06
CA THR A 385 -17.13 52.50 30.71
C THR A 385 -17.23 53.47 31.87
N CYS A 386 -16.86 53.02 33.06
CA CYS A 386 -16.76 53.80 34.29
C CYS A 386 -15.30 53.85 34.76
N SER A 387 -15.00 54.61 35.81
CA SER A 387 -13.69 54.63 36.46
C SER A 387 -13.79 54.13 37.89
N ASP A 388 -12.87 53.26 38.28
CA ASP A 388 -12.67 52.86 39.68
C ASP A 388 -11.18 52.95 40.00
N GLY A 389 -10.80 53.84 40.92
CA GLY A 389 -9.40 54.11 41.23
C GLY A 389 -8.56 54.63 40.05
N GLY A 390 -9.19 55.25 39.04
CA GLY A 390 -8.51 55.72 37.82
C GLY A 390 -8.34 54.66 36.73
N VAL A 391 -8.91 53.47 36.92
CA VAL A 391 -8.90 52.38 35.94
C VAL A 391 -10.26 52.29 35.25
N ASP A 392 -10.24 52.20 33.92
CA ASP A 392 -11.47 51.98 33.14
C ASP A 392 -12.05 50.60 33.46
N VAL A 393 -13.32 50.55 33.85
CA VAL A 393 -14.01 49.33 34.27
C VAL A 393 -15.44 49.28 33.72
N SER A 394 -16.01 48.08 33.65
CA SER A 394 -17.44 47.87 33.50
C SER A 394 -18.03 47.29 34.79
N ARG A 395 -18.63 48.13 35.63
CA ARG A 395 -19.16 47.75 36.94
C ARG A 395 -20.51 48.44 37.21
N PRO A 396 -21.39 47.83 38.03
CA PRO A 396 -22.62 48.47 38.46
C PRO A 396 -22.36 49.58 39.47
N ASP A 397 -23.36 50.43 39.70
CA ASP A 397 -23.39 51.48 40.72
C ASP A 397 -22.34 52.60 40.55
N LEU A 398 -21.66 52.64 39.41
CA LEU A 398 -20.72 53.69 39.02
C LEU A 398 -21.35 54.61 37.96
N VAL A 399 -20.88 55.85 37.90
CA VAL A 399 -21.30 56.80 36.87
C VAL A 399 -20.39 56.63 35.66
N PRO A 400 -20.92 56.54 34.42
CA PRO A 400 -20.10 56.49 33.22
C PRO A 400 -19.06 57.61 33.18
N GLU A 401 -17.87 57.27 32.71
CA GLU A 401 -16.83 58.25 32.45
C GLU A 401 -17.20 59.09 31.23
N ASN A 402 -16.85 60.38 31.31
CA ASN A 402 -17.15 61.37 30.29
C ASN A 402 -16.04 62.44 30.23
N TYR A 403 -16.18 63.45 29.38
CA TYR A 403 -15.15 64.47 29.14
C TYR A 403 -13.79 63.91 28.70
N ARG A 404 -13.80 62.81 27.95
CA ARG A 404 -12.60 62.22 27.34
C ARG A 404 -12.79 62.09 25.84
N ASP A 405 -11.72 62.39 25.10
CA ASP A 405 -11.68 62.21 23.65
C ASP A 405 -11.46 60.73 23.27
N LEU A 406 -11.54 60.43 21.97
CA LEU A 406 -11.39 59.06 21.46
C LEU A 406 -10.03 58.46 21.84
N ALA A 407 -8.96 59.26 21.77
CA ALA A 407 -7.62 58.80 22.10
C ALA A 407 -7.50 58.42 23.59
N SER A 408 -8.06 59.24 24.48
CA SER A 408 -8.02 59.03 25.92
C SER A 408 -8.80 57.79 26.35
N PHE A 409 -9.98 57.54 25.76
CA PHE A 409 -10.73 56.30 25.99
C PHE A 409 -10.00 55.07 25.45
N ARG A 410 -9.37 55.17 24.28
CA ARG A 410 -8.53 54.09 23.72
C ARG A 410 -7.36 53.76 24.63
N ILE A 411 -6.68 54.77 25.19
CA ILE A 411 -5.57 54.60 26.14
C ILE A 411 -6.06 53.85 27.39
N GLY A 412 -7.18 54.28 27.98
CA GLY A 412 -7.71 53.65 29.18
C GLY A 412 -8.14 52.20 28.96
N ALA A 413 -8.76 51.88 27.82
CA ALA A 413 -9.07 50.51 27.45
C ALA A 413 -7.80 49.65 27.30
N ARG A 414 -6.78 50.13 26.58
CA ARG A 414 -5.52 49.40 26.37
C ARG A 414 -4.72 49.23 27.65
N ALA A 415 -4.84 50.16 28.61
CA ALA A 415 -4.18 50.06 29.92
C ALA A 415 -4.67 48.87 30.75
N LYS A 416 -5.84 48.30 30.44
CA LYS A 416 -6.34 47.07 31.06
C LYS A 416 -5.58 45.81 30.63
N GLY A 417 -4.78 45.89 29.56
CA GLY A 417 -3.93 44.80 29.06
C GLY A 417 -4.34 44.25 27.70
N ALA A 418 -3.62 43.23 27.25
CA ALA A 418 -3.79 42.63 25.93
C ALA A 418 -5.23 42.13 25.71
N GLY A 419 -5.79 42.41 24.54
CA GLY A 419 -7.15 42.03 24.15
C GLY A 419 -8.23 43.08 24.46
N TRP A 420 -7.95 44.06 25.33
CA TRP A 420 -8.88 45.15 25.64
C TRP A 420 -8.82 46.28 24.60
N GLN A 421 -10.00 46.76 24.22
CA GLN A 421 -10.22 47.87 23.30
C GLN A 421 -11.57 48.54 23.57
N LEU A 422 -11.90 49.58 22.81
CA LEU A 422 -13.26 50.11 22.74
C LEU A 422 -14.10 49.25 21.81
N ILE A 423 -15.43 49.35 21.90
CA ILE A 423 -16.29 48.86 20.83
C ILE A 423 -15.87 49.51 19.50
N ASP A 424 -15.91 48.71 18.43
CA ASP A 424 -15.52 49.13 17.08
C ASP A 424 -16.67 48.95 16.09
N ILE A 425 -16.49 49.48 14.88
CA ILE A 425 -17.53 49.45 13.83
C ILE A 425 -17.93 48.01 13.45
N ALA A 426 -16.99 47.06 13.54
CA ALA A 426 -17.27 45.66 13.27
C ALA A 426 -18.23 45.09 14.33
N TYR A 427 -17.99 45.36 15.61
CA TYR A 427 -18.92 44.97 16.68
C TYR A 427 -20.30 45.63 16.50
N VAL A 428 -20.36 46.95 16.26
CA VAL A 428 -21.64 47.66 16.18
C VAL A 428 -22.50 47.14 15.01
N SER A 429 -21.94 47.11 13.80
CA SER A 429 -22.72 46.81 12.59
C SER A 429 -22.90 45.32 12.34
N GLU A 430 -21.88 44.50 12.60
CA GLU A 430 -21.90 43.09 12.22
C GLU A 430 -22.30 42.16 13.37
N VAL A 431 -22.28 42.67 14.61
CA VAL A 431 -22.71 41.92 15.80
C VAL A 431 -23.99 42.52 16.37
N LEU A 432 -23.93 43.71 16.94
CA LEU A 432 -25.08 44.30 17.65
C LEU A 432 -26.29 44.52 16.72
N HIS A 433 -26.09 45.17 15.58
CA HIS A 433 -27.18 45.40 14.61
C HIS A 433 -27.71 44.10 14.04
N VAL A 434 -26.85 43.19 13.57
CA VAL A 434 -27.29 41.91 12.98
C VAL A 434 -28.14 41.11 13.97
N LEU A 435 -27.71 40.99 15.23
CA LEU A 435 -28.45 40.27 16.26
C LEU A 435 -29.79 40.95 16.57
N TYR A 436 -29.80 42.26 16.77
CA TYR A 436 -31.03 43.01 17.05
C TYR A 436 -32.03 42.95 15.88
N LEU A 437 -31.56 43.22 14.66
CA LEU A 437 -32.37 43.29 13.46
C LEU A 437 -33.04 41.96 13.17
N ILE A 438 -32.31 40.85 13.26
CA ILE A 438 -32.86 39.53 13.00
C ILE A 438 -33.82 39.11 14.11
N GLU A 439 -33.52 39.44 15.37
CA GLU A 439 -34.39 39.11 16.50
C GLU A 439 -35.73 39.87 16.42
N TYR A 440 -35.71 41.20 16.31
CA TYR A 440 -36.90 42.04 16.40
C TYR A 440 -37.56 42.40 15.05
N ALA A 441 -36.88 42.14 13.92
CA ALA A 441 -37.36 42.45 12.57
C ALA A 441 -37.88 43.89 12.43
N SER A 442 -37.14 44.85 13.00
CA SER A 442 -37.51 46.27 13.01
C SER A 442 -36.26 47.13 13.05
N LEU A 443 -36.29 48.27 12.39
CA LEU A 443 -35.33 49.36 12.57
C LEU A 443 -35.69 50.26 13.77
N TYR A 444 -36.91 50.17 14.30
CA TYR A 444 -37.36 51.04 15.38
C TYR A 444 -36.96 50.52 16.76
N SER A 445 -35.70 50.78 17.17
CA SER A 445 -35.17 50.21 18.43
C SER A 445 -35.86 50.70 19.69
N GLN A 446 -36.28 51.96 19.74
CA GLN A 446 -36.98 52.48 20.93
C GLN A 446 -38.38 51.87 21.12
N ASP A 447 -39.06 51.49 20.04
CA ASP A 447 -40.33 50.76 20.11
C ASP A 447 -40.13 49.34 20.63
N LYS A 448 -39.08 48.66 20.12
CA LYS A 448 -38.83 47.25 20.46
C LYS A 448 -38.19 47.05 21.82
N LEU A 449 -37.28 47.93 22.25
CA LEU A 449 -36.50 47.77 23.48
C LEU A 449 -36.87 48.78 24.59
N GLY A 450 -37.84 49.67 24.32
CA GLY A 450 -38.13 50.84 25.15
C GLY A 450 -37.15 51.99 24.91
N LEU A 451 -37.45 53.17 25.45
CA LEU A 451 -36.65 54.38 25.18
C LEU A 451 -35.29 54.40 25.95
N GLY A 452 -35.10 53.52 26.94
CA GLY A 452 -33.91 53.54 27.80
C GLY A 452 -33.77 54.86 28.56
N VAL A 453 -32.54 55.24 28.92
CA VAL A 453 -32.23 56.53 29.58
C VAL A 453 -31.96 57.60 28.51
N THR A 454 -33.00 58.14 27.89
CA THR A 454 -32.88 59.09 26.77
C THR A 454 -33.71 60.37 26.94
N ALA A 455 -34.65 60.40 27.88
CA ALA A 455 -35.58 61.51 28.11
C ALA A 455 -35.44 62.09 29.53
N MET A 456 -34.20 62.15 30.03
CA MET A 456 -33.87 62.84 31.27
C MET A 456 -33.94 64.36 31.10
N ARG A 457 -34.20 65.07 32.19
CA ARG A 457 -34.43 66.50 32.17
C ARG A 457 -33.15 67.29 31.90
N TYR A 458 -33.19 68.16 30.89
CA TYR A 458 -32.08 69.05 30.48
C TYR A 458 -32.62 70.38 29.95
N ALA A 459 -32.83 71.37 30.81
CA ALA A 459 -33.38 72.67 30.43
C ALA A 459 -32.73 73.83 31.18
N SER A 460 -32.50 74.95 30.49
CA SER A 460 -31.83 76.14 31.06
C SER A 460 -32.70 76.90 32.07
N GLY A 461 -34.02 76.68 32.06
CA GLY A 461 -34.96 77.29 33.00
C GLY A 461 -35.07 76.58 34.36
N ASP A 462 -34.37 75.46 34.56
CA ASP A 462 -34.44 74.67 35.79
C ASP A 462 -33.52 75.27 36.87
N THR A 463 -33.85 76.49 37.31
CA THR A 463 -32.95 77.34 38.11
C THR A 463 -33.28 77.38 39.61
N ALA A 464 -32.24 77.58 40.42
CA ALA A 464 -32.34 77.86 41.84
C ALA A 464 -33.13 79.15 42.10
N GLN A 465 -34.11 79.09 43.01
CA GLN A 465 -34.97 80.21 43.38
C GLN A 465 -34.38 81.06 44.52
N ILE A 466 -33.50 80.47 45.34
CA ILE A 466 -32.83 81.15 46.46
C ILE A 466 -31.33 80.89 46.42
N ALA A 467 -30.56 81.78 47.06
CA ALA A 467 -29.13 81.61 47.27
C ALA A 467 -28.85 81.09 48.69
N GLU A 468 -27.96 80.12 48.81
CA GLU A 468 -27.57 79.47 50.05
C GLU A 468 -26.10 79.04 50.01
N THR A 469 -25.42 79.12 51.15
CA THR A 469 -23.99 78.82 51.28
C THR A 469 -23.80 77.53 52.05
N GLY A 470 -22.93 76.63 51.58
CA GLY A 470 -22.57 75.41 52.29
C GLY A 470 -23.73 74.42 52.48
N VAL A 471 -24.57 74.25 51.47
CA VAL A 471 -25.76 73.36 51.52
C VAL A 471 -25.62 72.14 50.62
N ASN A 472 -26.46 71.13 50.89
CA ASN A 472 -26.64 69.90 50.09
C ASN A 472 -28.02 69.85 49.43
N ARG A 473 -28.56 71.01 49.07
CA ARG A 473 -29.87 71.13 48.43
C ARG A 473 -29.88 72.27 47.42
N ILE A 474 -30.82 72.20 46.48
CA ILE A 474 -31.19 73.30 45.59
C ILE A 474 -32.72 73.46 45.65
N VAL A 475 -33.20 74.68 45.91
CA VAL A 475 -34.63 74.99 45.90
C VAL A 475 -35.03 75.49 44.52
N VAL A 476 -35.99 74.81 43.90
CA VAL A 476 -36.50 75.07 42.55
C VAL A 476 -38.03 75.20 42.56
N LEU A 477 -38.62 75.70 41.48
CA LEU A 477 -40.08 75.68 41.32
C LEU A 477 -40.63 74.24 41.37
N ASN A 478 -41.86 74.06 41.86
CA ASN A 478 -42.51 72.75 41.91
C ASN A 478 -42.45 72.00 40.57
N ALA A 479 -42.81 72.70 39.48
CA ALA A 479 -42.79 72.15 38.13
C ALA A 479 -41.39 71.71 37.67
N VAL A 480 -40.32 72.32 38.18
CA VAL A 480 -38.95 71.90 37.90
C VAL A 480 -38.64 70.63 38.68
N ALA A 481 -38.87 70.62 40.00
CA ALA A 481 -38.60 69.46 40.85
C ALA A 481 -39.34 68.18 40.39
N ASP A 482 -40.58 68.32 39.89
CA ASP A 482 -41.39 67.20 39.41
C ASP A 482 -40.80 66.47 38.19
N ASN A 483 -39.78 67.04 37.54
CA ASN A 483 -39.06 66.38 36.45
C ASN A 483 -37.95 65.43 36.92
N PHE A 484 -37.59 65.47 38.20
CA PHE A 484 -36.51 64.69 38.81
C PHE A 484 -37.07 63.60 39.73
N ALA A 485 -36.26 62.58 40.02
CA ALA A 485 -36.62 61.49 40.93
C ALA A 485 -35.51 61.19 41.94
N VAL A 486 -35.89 60.70 43.13
CA VAL A 486 -34.93 60.21 44.13
C VAL A 486 -34.12 59.05 43.55
N GLY A 487 -32.80 59.04 43.79
CA GLY A 487 -31.86 58.07 43.21
C GLY A 487 -31.26 58.50 41.87
N GLN A 488 -31.79 59.54 41.23
CA GLN A 488 -31.27 60.06 39.97
C GLN A 488 -29.94 60.81 40.17
N GLN A 489 -29.04 60.70 39.19
CA GLN A 489 -27.85 61.55 39.10
C GLN A 489 -28.16 62.92 38.50
N ILE A 490 -27.66 63.97 39.15
CA ILE A 490 -27.73 65.36 38.72
C ILE A 490 -26.37 66.04 38.75
N SER A 491 -26.27 67.16 38.04
CA SER A 491 -25.19 68.13 38.17
C SER A 491 -25.80 69.53 38.26
N ILE A 492 -25.04 70.45 38.85
CA ILE A 492 -25.44 71.85 39.01
C ILE A 492 -24.33 72.73 38.44
N GLY A 493 -24.72 73.72 37.66
CA GLY A 493 -23.77 74.69 37.14
C GLY A 493 -24.36 76.07 36.90
N THR A 494 -23.47 77.00 36.61
CA THR A 494 -23.81 78.38 36.24
C THR A 494 -24.39 78.49 34.82
N SER A 495 -24.36 77.42 34.04
CA SER A 495 -24.95 77.28 32.71
C SER A 495 -25.41 75.84 32.49
N LEU A 496 -26.36 75.63 31.56
CA LEU A 496 -26.87 74.29 31.24
C LEU A 496 -25.74 73.38 30.72
N GLY A 497 -25.58 72.20 31.32
CA GLY A 497 -24.51 71.25 30.98
C GLY A 497 -23.17 71.53 31.68
N SER A 498 -23.06 72.61 32.46
CA SER A 498 -21.92 72.86 33.34
C SER A 498 -22.11 72.14 34.68
N SER A 499 -21.01 71.63 35.24
CA SER A 499 -20.98 70.97 36.55
C SER A 499 -20.03 71.68 37.54
N ASN A 500 -19.80 72.98 37.34
CA ASN A 500 -18.85 73.78 38.13
C ASN A 500 -19.32 74.08 39.57
N VAL A 501 -20.60 73.88 39.88
CA VAL A 501 -21.14 74.05 41.24
C VAL A 501 -21.22 72.71 41.95
N ALA A 502 -21.86 71.72 41.33
CA ALA A 502 -21.91 70.35 41.82
C ALA A 502 -21.83 69.38 40.64
N ASN A 503 -21.08 68.30 40.80
CA ASN A 503 -20.89 67.31 39.75
C ASN A 503 -21.26 65.91 40.23
N LYS A 504 -22.02 65.16 39.41
CA LYS A 504 -22.35 63.75 39.61
C LYS A 504 -22.94 63.48 41.02
N ARG A 505 -23.92 64.27 41.46
CA ARG A 505 -24.62 64.08 42.75
C ARG A 505 -25.84 63.18 42.62
N ASN A 506 -26.14 62.40 43.65
CA ASN A 506 -27.32 61.56 43.74
C ASN A 506 -28.42 62.30 44.51
N ILE A 507 -29.64 62.37 43.96
CA ILE A 507 -30.78 62.91 44.70
C ILE A 507 -31.16 61.96 45.83
N THR A 508 -31.22 62.46 47.06
CA THR A 508 -31.56 61.69 48.27
C THR A 508 -32.98 61.96 48.76
N ALA A 509 -33.52 63.16 48.51
CA ALA A 509 -34.90 63.51 48.82
C ALA A 509 -35.40 64.65 47.92
N ILE A 510 -36.72 64.74 47.72
CA ILE A 510 -37.38 65.88 47.11
C ILE A 510 -38.54 66.27 48.03
N ASN A 511 -38.47 67.44 48.66
CA ASN A 511 -39.43 67.88 49.68
C ASN A 511 -40.05 69.21 49.30
N ALA A 512 -41.30 69.44 49.70
CA ALA A 512 -41.90 70.77 49.59
C ALA A 512 -41.22 71.74 50.56
N VAL A 513 -40.91 72.95 50.09
CA VAL A 513 -40.40 74.05 50.94
C VAL A 513 -41.55 75.00 51.27
N ASP A 514 -42.34 75.36 50.27
CA ASP A 514 -43.54 76.17 50.40
C ASP A 514 -44.58 75.79 49.31
N ALA A 515 -45.59 76.65 49.07
CA ALA A 515 -46.65 76.39 48.11
C ALA A 515 -46.18 76.39 46.64
N SER A 516 -45.04 77.01 46.31
CA SER A 516 -44.55 77.19 44.93
C SER A 516 -43.21 76.51 44.66
N THR A 517 -42.46 76.12 45.70
CA THR A 517 -41.12 75.57 45.58
C THR A 517 -40.90 74.25 46.32
N LYS A 518 -39.97 73.45 45.77
CA LYS A 518 -39.46 72.21 46.33
C LYS A 518 -37.95 72.28 46.43
N GLU A 519 -37.40 71.61 47.43
CA GLU A 519 -35.97 71.34 47.52
C GLU A 519 -35.65 69.99 46.89
N ILE A 520 -34.56 69.95 46.12
CA ILE A 520 -33.90 68.72 45.71
C ILE A 520 -32.67 68.56 46.60
N VAL A 521 -32.70 67.59 47.50
CA VAL A 521 -31.60 67.26 48.40
C VAL A 521 -30.69 66.24 47.73
N PHE A 522 -29.38 66.43 47.83
CA PHE A 522 -28.39 65.61 47.14
C PHE A 522 -27.20 65.26 48.04
N ASP A 523 -26.43 64.24 47.64
CA ASP A 523 -25.29 63.74 48.40
C ASP A 523 -23.98 64.52 48.17
N GLY A 524 -22.92 64.09 48.87
CA GLY A 524 -21.56 64.61 48.71
C GLY A 524 -21.25 65.88 49.51
N ALA A 525 -20.15 66.52 49.13
CA ALA A 525 -19.68 67.75 49.77
C ALA A 525 -20.66 68.91 49.52
N THR A 526 -20.84 69.74 50.55
CA THR A 526 -21.69 70.92 50.48
C THR A 526 -21.18 71.93 49.45
N VAL A 527 -22.11 72.67 48.84
CA VAL A 527 -21.84 73.62 47.76
C VAL A 527 -22.54 74.95 48.03
N ASN A 528 -22.08 76.00 47.36
CA ASN A 528 -22.74 77.28 47.37
C ASN A 528 -23.69 77.36 46.18
N ILE A 529 -24.98 77.54 46.46
CA ILE A 529 -26.01 77.75 45.46
C ILE A 529 -26.28 79.26 45.37
N ALA A 530 -26.14 79.83 44.20
CA ALA A 530 -26.67 81.16 43.87
C ALA A 530 -27.99 81.04 43.09
N VAL A 531 -28.85 82.05 43.20
CA VAL A 531 -30.04 82.20 42.34
C VAL A 531 -29.62 82.11 40.88
N GLY A 532 -30.37 81.36 40.08
CA GLY A 532 -30.06 81.17 38.67
C GLY A 532 -29.13 80.00 38.35
N ASN A 533 -28.50 79.34 39.34
CA ASN A 533 -27.79 78.08 39.07
C ASN A 533 -28.77 77.02 38.57
N ILE A 534 -28.35 76.23 37.58
CA ILE A 534 -29.20 75.30 36.85
C ILE A 534 -28.94 73.89 37.35
N VAL A 535 -29.99 73.18 37.78
CA VAL A 535 -29.95 71.73 38.01
C VAL A 535 -30.33 70.99 36.74
N TRP A 536 -29.55 69.96 36.39
CA TRP A 536 -29.81 69.15 35.20
C TRP A 536 -29.39 67.70 35.42
N SER A 537 -29.96 66.80 34.62
CA SER A 537 -29.70 65.35 34.73
C SER A 537 -28.40 64.99 34.04
N SER A 538 -27.40 64.57 34.81
CA SER A 538 -26.11 64.09 34.28
C SER A 538 -26.17 62.62 33.87
N ALA A 539 -25.04 62.00 33.52
CA ALA A 539 -24.99 60.57 33.24
C ALA A 539 -25.51 59.77 34.45
N GLN A 540 -26.39 58.80 34.19
CA GLN A 540 -27.01 57.98 35.23
C GLN A 540 -26.10 56.81 35.60
N LYS A 541 -26.16 56.35 36.85
CA LYS A 541 -25.37 55.20 37.32
C LYS A 541 -25.72 53.95 36.51
N THR A 542 -24.69 53.18 36.17
CA THR A 542 -24.83 51.85 35.57
C THR A 542 -25.31 50.85 36.63
N GLY A 543 -25.72 49.66 36.21
CA GLY A 543 -26.16 48.59 37.10
C GLY A 543 -27.63 48.65 37.49
N SER A 544 -28.42 49.56 36.92
CA SER A 544 -29.85 49.68 37.22
C SER A 544 -30.60 48.39 36.89
N THR A 545 -30.19 47.66 35.86
CA THR A 545 -30.79 46.39 35.40
C THR A 545 -30.20 45.15 36.07
N LYS A 546 -29.28 45.30 37.04
CA LYS A 546 -28.56 44.16 37.65
C LYS A 546 -29.47 43.11 38.30
N ASN A 547 -30.65 43.54 38.77
CA ASN A 547 -31.65 42.68 39.42
C ASN A 547 -32.68 42.08 38.45
N LEU A 548 -32.66 42.43 37.16
CA LEU A 548 -33.50 41.76 36.15
C LEU A 548 -32.92 40.37 35.84
N THR A 549 -33.73 39.33 36.02
CA THR A 549 -33.29 37.94 35.83
C THR A 549 -33.23 37.57 34.36
N LEU A 550 -34.22 38.01 33.57
CA LEU A 550 -34.29 37.79 32.12
C LEU A 550 -33.13 38.45 31.37
N PRO A 551 -32.62 37.89 30.26
CA PRO A 551 -31.48 38.46 29.53
C PRO A 551 -31.83 39.77 28.80
N SER A 552 -33.07 39.94 28.37
CA SER A 552 -33.56 41.18 27.74
C SER A 552 -34.73 41.74 28.54
N GLY A 553 -34.81 43.06 28.66
CA GLY A 553 -35.93 43.73 29.32
C GLY A 553 -35.58 45.15 29.79
N ARG A 554 -36.61 45.93 30.13
CA ARG A 554 -36.43 47.24 30.77
C ARG A 554 -37.02 47.26 32.17
N LEU A 555 -36.50 48.14 33.02
CA LEU A 555 -37.11 48.37 34.32
C LEU A 555 -38.54 48.92 34.20
N ALA A 556 -39.37 48.61 35.20
CA ALA A 556 -40.65 49.27 35.39
C ALA A 556 -40.43 50.75 35.73
N GLY A 557 -41.36 51.62 35.31
CA GLY A 557 -41.28 53.06 35.51
C GLY A 557 -41.44 53.85 34.21
N THR A 558 -41.19 55.15 34.30
CA THR A 558 -41.36 56.10 33.19
C THR A 558 -40.41 55.77 32.05
N ASN A 559 -40.99 55.37 30.91
CA ASN A 559 -40.22 55.08 29.71
C ASN A 559 -39.42 56.33 29.28
N GLY A 560 -38.14 56.15 28.95
CA GLY A 560 -37.22 57.26 28.68
C GLY A 560 -36.40 57.72 29.89
N LYS A 561 -36.78 57.30 31.11
CA LYS A 561 -36.06 57.64 32.36
C LYS A 561 -35.52 56.41 33.12
N VAL A 562 -35.62 55.22 32.53
CA VAL A 562 -35.22 53.96 33.17
C VAL A 562 -34.36 53.14 32.22
N SER A 563 -33.32 52.48 32.76
CA SER A 563 -32.43 51.64 31.97
C SER A 563 -33.12 50.41 31.40
N MET A 564 -32.56 49.93 30.30
CA MET A 564 -32.92 48.67 29.66
C MET A 564 -31.69 47.81 29.43
N LYS A 565 -31.89 46.53 29.15
CA LYS A 565 -30.83 45.65 28.68
C LYS A 565 -31.28 44.79 27.51
N TYR A 566 -30.37 44.58 26.58
CA TYR A 566 -30.53 43.70 25.44
C TYR A 566 -29.49 42.58 25.55
N ARG A 567 -29.94 41.34 25.74
CA ARG A 567 -29.05 40.17 25.87
C ARG A 567 -27.93 40.40 26.90
N ASP A 568 -28.34 40.87 28.07
CA ASP A 568 -27.56 41.30 29.23
C ASP A 568 -26.68 42.55 29.07
N ILE A 569 -26.62 43.16 27.87
CA ILE A 569 -25.94 44.44 27.63
C ILE A 569 -26.86 45.56 28.12
N GLU A 570 -26.48 46.29 29.17
CA GLU A 570 -27.25 47.41 29.71
C GLU A 570 -27.02 48.68 28.88
N ASP A 571 -28.10 49.41 28.63
CA ASP A 571 -28.14 50.67 27.88
C ASP A 571 -27.28 50.63 26.59
N PRO A 572 -27.48 49.67 25.66
CA PRO A 572 -26.88 49.67 24.32
C PRO A 572 -27.12 50.98 23.55
N PHE A 573 -28.11 51.78 23.96
CA PHE A 573 -28.29 53.15 23.53
C PHE A 573 -28.79 54.01 24.71
N GLY A 574 -28.67 55.33 24.60
CA GLY A 574 -28.97 56.26 25.70
C GLY A 574 -27.87 56.32 26.78
N ASN A 575 -28.20 56.98 27.89
CA ASN A 575 -27.31 57.37 28.98
C ASN A 575 -26.15 58.28 28.52
N VAL A 576 -25.08 57.73 27.97
CA VAL A 576 -24.01 58.50 27.31
C VAL A 576 -23.75 57.93 25.91
N LEU A 577 -23.35 58.80 25.00
CA LEU A 577 -22.85 58.43 23.69
C LEU A 577 -21.64 57.51 23.85
N GLU A 578 -21.46 56.59 22.93
CA GLU A 578 -20.30 55.70 22.92
C GLU A 578 -19.40 56.04 21.73
N TRP A 579 -18.13 56.31 21.99
CA TRP A 579 -17.13 56.30 20.94
C TRP A 579 -17.08 54.93 20.24
N VAL A 580 -17.10 54.94 18.91
CA VAL A 580 -16.89 53.76 18.06
C VAL A 580 -15.54 53.90 17.37
N ASP A 581 -14.64 52.96 17.65
CA ASP A 581 -13.29 52.96 17.09
C ASP A 581 -13.22 52.24 15.72
N GLY A 582 -12.08 52.33 15.04
CA GLY A 582 -11.89 51.77 13.69
C GLY A 582 -12.67 52.51 12.59
N LEU A 583 -13.28 53.66 12.93
CA LEU A 583 -14.12 54.46 12.05
C LEU A 583 -13.79 55.95 12.20
N LEU A 584 -13.50 56.59 11.07
CA LEU A 584 -13.38 58.06 10.98
C LEU A 584 -14.18 58.53 9.77
N ILE A 585 -14.79 59.71 9.86
CA ILE A 585 -15.48 60.35 8.74
C ILE A 585 -14.67 61.55 8.31
N ASN A 586 -14.45 61.74 7.01
CA ASN A 586 -13.81 62.93 6.50
C ASN A 586 -14.59 63.47 5.32
N ASN A 587 -15.10 64.71 5.44
CA ASN A 587 -15.97 65.33 4.43
C ASN A 587 -17.11 64.39 4.01
N ASN A 588 -17.84 63.87 4.99
CA ASN A 588 -18.95 62.94 4.80
C ASN A 588 -18.60 61.57 4.19
N ILE A 589 -17.33 61.21 4.05
CA ILE A 589 -16.93 59.87 3.59
C ILE A 589 -16.41 59.07 4.78
N ALA A 590 -17.01 57.91 5.02
CA ALA A 590 -16.53 56.98 6.04
C ALA A 590 -15.22 56.32 5.63
N HIS A 591 -14.30 56.19 6.57
CA HIS A 591 -13.03 55.51 6.41
C HIS A 591 -12.90 54.44 7.49
N ILE A 592 -12.63 53.21 7.08
CA ILE A 592 -12.66 52.03 7.93
C ILE A 592 -11.24 51.49 8.13
N CYS A 593 -10.90 51.20 9.37
CA CYS A 593 -9.75 50.40 9.75
C CYS A 593 -10.25 49.16 10.49
N ARG A 594 -9.78 47.97 10.13
CA ARG A 594 -10.18 46.69 10.74
C ARG A 594 -9.14 46.14 11.73
N LYS A 595 -8.01 46.83 11.88
CA LYS A 595 -6.88 46.37 12.71
C LYS A 595 -6.78 47.22 13.97
N PRO A 596 -7.14 46.70 15.16
CA PRO A 596 -7.18 47.48 16.40
C PRO A 596 -5.88 48.17 16.81
N SER A 597 -4.71 47.60 16.48
CA SER A 597 -3.42 48.23 16.74
C SER A 597 -3.15 49.46 15.88
N LEU A 598 -3.80 49.55 14.71
CA LEU A 598 -3.71 50.66 13.77
C LEU A 598 -4.82 51.69 13.95
N TYR A 599 -5.72 51.50 14.94
CA TYR A 599 -6.74 52.48 15.27
C TYR A 599 -6.10 53.79 15.74
N ALA A 600 -6.54 54.89 15.12
CA ALA A 600 -5.99 56.21 15.31
C ALA A 600 -7.11 57.26 15.45
N SER A 601 -6.75 58.46 15.90
CA SER A 601 -7.66 59.61 15.95
C SER A 601 -7.45 60.57 14.77
N THR A 602 -6.71 60.10 13.76
CA THR A 602 -6.37 60.78 12.50
C THR A 602 -6.43 59.78 11.35
N LEU A 603 -6.61 60.27 10.12
CA LEU A 603 -6.57 59.39 8.94
C LEU A 603 -5.12 58.99 8.63
N THR A 604 -4.86 57.69 8.70
CA THR A 604 -3.61 57.07 8.21
C THR A 604 -3.87 56.35 6.89
N THR A 605 -2.83 55.77 6.28
CA THR A 605 -2.97 54.92 5.09
C THR A 605 -3.80 53.66 5.32
N ASP A 606 -4.02 53.26 6.58
CA ASP A 606 -4.76 52.04 6.95
C ASP A 606 -6.27 52.26 6.98
N TYR A 607 -6.70 53.51 7.13
CA TYR A 607 -8.10 53.91 7.05
C TYR A 607 -8.52 54.00 5.58
N LYS A 608 -9.35 53.07 5.13
CA LYS A 608 -9.80 52.97 3.75
C LYS A 608 -11.17 53.60 3.57
N ALA A 609 -11.27 54.54 2.63
CA ALA A 609 -12.53 55.18 2.28
C ALA A 609 -13.52 54.17 1.67
N VAL A 610 -14.80 54.32 2.02
CA VAL A 610 -15.90 53.62 1.35
C VAL A 610 -16.23 54.28 0.01
N SER A 611 -16.89 53.53 -0.88
CA SER A 611 -17.24 53.96 -2.24
C SER A 611 -18.38 54.97 -2.36
N TYR A 612 -19.00 55.37 -1.25
CA TYR A 612 -20.14 56.31 -1.24
C TYR A 612 -19.90 57.48 -0.28
N THR A 613 -20.67 58.55 -0.46
CA THR A 613 -20.65 59.73 0.41
C THR A 613 -21.91 59.74 1.27
N ASN A 614 -21.73 59.91 2.58
CA ASN A 614 -22.83 60.07 3.52
C ASN A 614 -23.60 61.35 3.20
N LYS A 615 -24.86 61.40 3.60
CA LYS A 615 -25.71 62.57 3.44
C LYS A 615 -25.06 63.76 4.15
N ASN A 616 -24.99 64.90 3.46
CA ASN A 616 -24.44 66.16 3.98
C ASN A 616 -25.51 67.03 4.66
N THR A 617 -26.52 66.41 5.26
CA THR A 617 -27.60 67.09 5.96
C THR A 617 -28.02 66.23 7.13
N ASP A 618 -28.19 66.86 8.28
CA ASP A 618 -28.73 66.21 9.46
C ASP A 618 -30.18 65.75 9.22
N GLY A 619 -30.61 64.71 9.93
CA GLY A 619 -31.99 64.26 9.88
C GLY A 619 -32.17 62.80 10.24
N TYR A 620 -33.41 62.33 10.17
CA TYR A 620 -33.73 60.91 10.29
C TYR A 620 -33.43 60.20 8.95
N PRO A 621 -32.54 59.18 8.93
CA PRO A 621 -32.16 58.48 7.72
C PRO A 621 -33.32 57.65 7.15
N LEU A 622 -33.50 57.74 5.83
CA LEU A 622 -34.34 56.80 5.10
C LEU A 622 -33.51 55.61 4.60
N GLU A 623 -32.36 55.87 3.99
CA GLU A 623 -31.43 54.84 3.52
C GLU A 623 -30.00 55.06 3.98
N MET A 624 -29.33 53.93 4.22
CA MET A 624 -27.89 53.88 4.45
C MET A 624 -27.16 53.49 3.16
N GLY A 625 -25.91 53.89 2.99
CA GLY A 625 -25.07 53.43 1.89
C GLY A 625 -24.60 52.00 2.09
N TYR A 626 -24.04 51.42 1.03
CA TYR A 626 -23.51 50.07 1.04
C TYR A 626 -22.26 50.00 0.17
N ASP A 627 -21.22 49.35 0.70
CA ASP A 627 -20.00 49.02 -0.01
C ASP A 627 -19.73 47.54 0.19
N ASN A 628 -19.61 46.77 -0.89
CA ASN A 628 -19.38 45.33 -0.81
C ASN A 628 -18.05 44.97 -0.13
N ASN A 629 -17.04 45.86 -0.17
CA ASN A 629 -15.76 45.67 0.50
C ASN A 629 -15.82 46.06 1.99
N TYR A 630 -16.75 46.93 2.37
CA TYR A 630 -16.95 47.44 3.74
C TYR A 630 -18.44 47.36 4.14
N PRO A 631 -19.04 46.17 4.15
CA PRO A 631 -20.48 46.03 4.42
C PRO A 631 -20.87 46.41 5.85
N GLU A 632 -19.90 46.52 6.78
CA GLU A 632 -20.09 47.07 8.12
C GLU A 632 -20.30 48.60 8.13
N ALA A 633 -19.90 49.30 7.07
CA ALA A 633 -20.09 50.74 6.95
C ALA A 633 -21.48 51.01 6.36
N LEU A 634 -22.50 51.06 7.22
CA LEU A 634 -23.87 51.43 6.87
C LEU A 634 -24.18 52.83 7.43
N PHE A 635 -23.89 53.87 6.65
CA PHE A 635 -24.11 55.27 7.05
C PHE A 635 -25.14 55.98 6.16
N PRO A 636 -25.87 56.98 6.67
CA PRO A 636 -26.97 57.61 5.94
C PRO A 636 -26.53 58.18 4.59
N ILE A 637 -27.25 57.86 3.51
CA ILE A 637 -27.09 58.50 2.18
C ILE A 637 -28.31 59.33 1.79
N THR A 638 -29.46 59.06 2.43
CA THR A 638 -30.67 59.86 2.31
C THR A 638 -31.25 60.15 3.69
N THR A 639 -31.81 61.34 3.85
CA THR A 639 -32.59 61.76 5.02
C THR A 639 -33.99 62.15 4.56
N GLY A 640 -34.92 62.26 5.52
CA GLY A 640 -36.33 62.60 5.23
C GLY A 640 -37.34 61.62 5.83
N ALA A 641 -36.87 60.67 6.63
CA ALA A 641 -37.74 59.86 7.49
C ALA A 641 -38.11 60.63 8.78
N GLY A 642 -38.61 59.94 9.80
CA GLY A 642 -38.95 60.51 11.10
C GLY A 642 -38.59 59.57 12.24
N SER A 643 -38.92 59.95 13.47
CA SER A 643 -38.63 59.16 14.68
C SER A 643 -39.37 57.82 14.80
N THR A 644 -40.21 57.50 13.82
CA THR A 644 -41.02 56.27 13.74
C THR A 644 -41.01 55.64 12.35
N THR A 645 -40.27 56.22 11.39
CA THR A 645 -40.17 55.76 9.99
C THR A 645 -38.71 55.65 9.55
N GLY A 646 -38.41 54.81 8.56
CA GLY A 646 -37.05 54.55 8.11
C GLY A 646 -36.20 53.93 9.22
N TYR A 647 -35.00 54.49 9.46
CA TYR A 647 -34.08 54.03 10.52
C TYR A 647 -34.38 54.61 11.91
N THR A 648 -35.41 55.45 12.04
CA THR A 648 -36.01 56.00 13.28
C THR A 648 -35.14 56.83 14.21
N ASP A 649 -33.83 56.78 14.05
CA ASP A 649 -32.87 57.43 14.93
C ASP A 649 -32.16 58.55 14.18
N TYR A 650 -31.68 59.56 14.89
CA TYR A 650 -31.18 60.77 14.25
C TYR A 650 -29.73 60.63 13.80
N TYR A 651 -29.42 61.30 12.68
CA TYR A 651 -28.08 61.43 12.14
C TYR A 651 -27.63 62.88 12.20
N TYR A 652 -26.50 63.11 12.87
CA TYR A 652 -25.78 64.39 12.84
C TYR A 652 -24.50 64.25 12.04
N GLN A 653 -24.14 65.29 11.30
CA GLN A 653 -22.93 65.31 10.50
C GLN A 653 -22.30 66.69 10.44
N ASN A 654 -21.01 66.73 10.14
CA ASN A 654 -20.35 67.96 9.71
C ASN A 654 -19.16 67.64 8.78
N THR A 655 -18.63 68.63 8.06
CA THR A 655 -17.51 68.47 7.12
C THR A 655 -16.16 68.37 7.83
N GLY A 656 -15.09 67.95 7.16
CA GLY A 656 -13.77 67.71 7.77
C GLY A 656 -13.69 66.42 8.57
N LEU A 657 -12.61 66.23 9.33
CA LEU A 657 -12.37 65.00 10.10
C LEU A 657 -13.28 64.92 11.32
N ARG A 658 -14.06 63.85 11.43
CA ARG A 658 -15.03 63.58 12.49
C ARG A 658 -14.82 62.17 13.03
N GLY A 659 -15.04 62.03 14.34
CA GLY A 659 -15.15 60.72 14.96
C GLY A 659 -16.62 60.29 15.05
N ALA A 660 -16.86 59.03 15.41
CA ALA A 660 -18.20 58.47 15.45
C ALA A 660 -18.72 58.24 16.87
N PHE A 661 -19.90 58.79 17.16
CA PHE A 661 -20.66 58.56 18.39
C PHE A 661 -21.90 57.71 18.12
N PHE A 662 -22.14 56.73 18.99
CA PHE A 662 -23.22 55.77 18.87
C PHE A 662 -24.25 55.90 20.00
N GLY A 663 -25.52 55.58 19.71
CA GLY A 663 -26.56 55.30 20.71
C GLY A 663 -27.34 56.49 21.29
N GLY A 664 -26.84 57.72 21.20
CA GLY A 664 -27.45 58.86 21.88
C GLY A 664 -27.18 58.91 23.40
N TYR A 665 -27.59 60.00 24.06
CA TYR A 665 -27.36 60.28 25.49
C TYR A 665 -28.66 60.65 26.23
N THR A 666 -28.53 60.95 27.53
CA THR A 666 -29.63 61.12 28.50
C THR A 666 -30.76 62.05 28.08
N SER A 667 -30.57 63.01 27.17
CA SER A 667 -31.60 63.98 26.78
C SER A 667 -31.90 64.03 25.27
N ASN A 668 -31.45 63.04 24.49
CA ASN A 668 -31.75 63.00 23.05
C ASN A 668 -33.21 62.69 22.71
N GLY A 669 -33.96 62.11 23.64
CA GLY A 669 -35.34 61.67 23.44
C GLY A 669 -35.47 60.72 22.25
N SER A 670 -36.40 61.01 21.34
CA SER A 670 -36.69 60.19 20.16
C SER A 670 -35.58 60.14 19.12
N ALA A 671 -34.51 60.94 19.27
CA ALA A 671 -33.38 60.90 18.36
C ALA A 671 -32.44 59.70 18.63
N ALA A 672 -32.39 59.19 19.87
CA ALA A 672 -31.48 58.12 20.26
C ALA A 672 -31.92 56.74 19.74
N GLY A 673 -31.03 55.75 19.79
CA GLY A 673 -31.35 54.38 19.43
C GLY A 673 -30.16 53.66 18.80
N LEU A 674 -30.38 52.41 18.37
CA LEU A 674 -29.32 51.57 17.82
C LEU A 674 -28.80 52.06 16.47
N PHE A 675 -29.52 52.91 15.73
CA PHE A 675 -29.09 53.46 14.45
C PHE A 675 -28.73 54.96 14.52
N TYR A 676 -28.68 55.52 15.74
CA TYR A 676 -28.20 56.88 15.95
C TYR A 676 -26.71 56.98 15.61
N TRP A 677 -26.37 57.99 14.80
CA TRP A 677 -24.99 58.32 14.47
C TRP A 677 -24.73 59.81 14.69
N GLY A 678 -23.90 60.11 15.68
CA GLY A 678 -23.32 61.44 15.86
C GLY A 678 -21.99 61.53 15.12
N LEU A 679 -21.95 62.17 13.96
CA LEU A 679 -20.73 62.35 13.15
C LEU A 679 -20.39 63.85 12.99
N GLY A 680 -20.76 64.67 13.98
CA GLY A 680 -20.62 66.14 13.94
C GLY A 680 -19.35 66.69 14.60
N ASN A 681 -18.72 65.96 15.53
CA ASN A 681 -17.55 66.46 16.29
C ASN A 681 -16.23 65.79 15.86
N THR A 682 -15.12 66.48 16.12
CA THR A 682 -13.77 65.96 15.85
C THR A 682 -13.42 64.79 16.78
N PRO A 683 -12.43 63.94 16.42
CA PRO A 683 -11.94 62.88 17.31
C PRO A 683 -11.38 63.37 18.66
N SER A 684 -11.07 64.67 18.79
CA SER A 684 -10.60 65.35 20.01
C SER A 684 -11.73 65.89 20.89
N ALA A 685 -12.99 65.66 20.51
CA ALA A 685 -14.13 66.17 21.27
C ALA A 685 -14.25 65.48 22.63
N ALA A 686 -14.37 66.27 23.68
CA ALA A 686 -14.55 65.82 25.04
C ALA A 686 -15.68 66.65 25.67
N ASN A 687 -16.82 66.02 25.94
CA ASN A 687 -17.96 66.68 26.55
C ASN A 687 -18.64 65.76 27.57
N TRP A 688 -19.64 66.29 28.29
CA TRP A 688 -20.33 65.56 29.34
C TRP A 688 -21.16 64.38 28.85
N SER A 689 -21.61 64.39 27.59
CA SER A 689 -22.48 63.36 27.01
C SER A 689 -21.72 62.27 26.26
N ILE A 690 -20.40 62.44 26.06
CA ILE A 690 -19.52 61.49 25.38
C ILE A 690 -18.87 60.57 26.41
N GLY A 691 -19.13 59.27 26.28
CA GLY A 691 -18.48 58.18 27.01
C GLY A 691 -17.96 57.10 26.06
N SER A 692 -17.88 55.87 26.54
CA SER A 692 -17.47 54.71 25.74
C SER A 692 -18.00 53.39 26.31
N ARG A 693 -17.71 52.30 25.61
CA ARG A 693 -17.91 50.93 26.08
C ARG A 693 -16.69 50.08 25.75
N LEU A 694 -16.26 49.26 26.70
CA LEU A 694 -15.13 48.35 26.53
C LEU A 694 -15.54 47.10 25.74
N LEU A 695 -14.58 46.54 25.01
CA LEU A 695 -14.65 45.26 24.34
C LEU A 695 -13.37 44.49 24.66
N PHE A 696 -13.51 43.21 24.98
CA PHE A 696 -12.40 42.31 25.27
C PHE A 696 -12.42 41.13 24.28
N LYS A 697 -11.29 40.94 23.59
CA LYS A 697 -11.02 39.79 22.74
C LYS A 697 -9.88 38.99 23.38
N PRO A 698 -10.12 37.77 23.91
CA PRO A 698 -9.07 37.02 24.61
C PRO A 698 -7.85 36.82 23.70
N PRO A 699 -6.61 37.07 24.16
CA PRO A 699 -5.41 36.79 23.39
C PRO A 699 -5.25 35.28 23.10
N VAL A 700 -4.38 34.91 22.16
CA VAL A 700 -3.98 33.52 21.95
C VAL A 700 -3.21 33.06 23.19
N GLY A 701 -3.64 31.95 23.78
CA GLY A 701 -3.05 31.36 25.00
C GLY A 701 -1.73 30.67 24.76
#